data_AF-A0A9P8JRH4-F1
#
_entry.id   AF-A0A9P8JRH4-F1
#
_cell.length_a   1.000
_cell.length_b   1.000
_cell.length_c   1.000
_cell.angle_alpha   90.00
_cell.angle_beta   90.00
_cell.angle_gamma   90.00
#
_symmetry.space_group_name_H-M   'P 1'
#
loop_
_entity.id
_entity.type
_entity.pdbx_description
1 polymer ?
#
loop_
_entity_poly.entity_id
_entity_poly.type
_entity_poly.pdbx_seq_one_letter_code
_entity_poly.pdbx_strand_id
1 'polypeptide(L)'
;MYTTVSSWIRARHESIEKWTKIPVEKEEDHLVITALESLLNNQVSGSATAKKINDIYLRSLVSGHRTSVSFVWGVFADASRWFGASHTQQLVDLIVAIKQLPDVVDKAGHVVTNGGRVIWRELHDFGWIFFEHGLDLDLDTEGSTYAEWHVQAPGHLNSHTLAATSMQREKSSKVARTYQNSTDTAKTKTGCLRWTYRQFNSVSISLAERLSQDISRPGSRIVTLIPNSVEWLLLLSASIISKNAIACLDANMLNKPRHDELGRKIIDLQPSVIVVENAEGMSAAEQALESLDLQDLVKVSLSDKSIFSHSGSWLRFADLCSPVTDQVASARIDDARQDDPDRDALIVYTSGTSSGIPKGCIRHVRDLATYTVQQAWNLPGDTGGKRALQTANFRVIAPGCALKAWYGGATIILTGRIFDPVKFLDAMEEERMTEVVLLPAQLYAIAATPGFELRDKSSLRFMMSGGDIIFTWPYWDGIESIPFYSGIAPLGRPSPGSRVRLIGEDNKTVERGEFGELHIQSDSVFKSYLAAPDKMDVVYMDQDGRWFKTGDLGMINDAGDVYITAVVGRPHPTLGQEPFAILRSFNEKSKSDLSAHVIAMHGPDWVLGGAIELKTLGLETFPTNATGKIQKLDLLAALAGSSAFAS
;
A
#
# COMPACT_ATOMS: atom_id res chain seq x y z
N MET A 1 1.85 13.14 25.96
CA MET A 1 1.36 11.83 26.44
C MET A 1 0.75 12.01 27.83
N TYR A 2 -0.43 11.44 28.08
CA TYR A 2 -1.17 11.52 29.36
C TYR A 2 -0.70 10.42 30.33
N THR A 3 -0.64 10.67 31.64
CA THR A 3 0.02 9.77 32.63
C THR A 3 -0.91 9.19 33.70
N THR A 4 -2.20 9.56 33.75
CA THR A 4 -3.19 9.07 34.73
C THR A 4 -4.61 8.94 34.15
N VAL A 5 -5.47 8.11 34.78
CA VAL A 5 -6.90 7.97 34.42
C VAL A 5 -7.61 9.33 34.36
N SER A 6 -7.39 10.17 35.38
CA SER A 6 -7.99 11.51 35.43
C SER A 6 -7.50 12.44 34.31
N SER A 7 -6.27 12.28 33.82
CA SER A 7 -5.75 13.07 32.70
C SER A 7 -6.32 12.63 31.34
N TRP A 8 -6.57 11.33 31.15
CA TRP A 8 -7.25 10.78 29.98
C TRP A 8 -8.71 11.25 29.91
N ILE A 9 -9.43 11.22 31.03
CA ILE A 9 -10.82 11.66 31.12
C ILE A 9 -10.96 13.13 30.77
N ARG A 10 -10.09 13.98 31.32
CA ARG A 10 -10.08 15.40 31.01
C ARG A 10 -9.92 15.64 29.51
N ALA A 11 -8.96 14.98 28.88
CA ALA A 11 -8.74 15.08 27.43
C ALA A 11 -9.94 14.57 26.61
N ARG A 12 -10.61 13.51 27.06
CA ARG A 12 -11.79 12.96 26.38
C ARG A 12 -13.02 13.84 26.53
N HIS A 13 -13.24 14.40 27.71
CA HIS A 13 -14.28 15.41 27.93
C HIS A 13 -14.05 16.65 27.06
N GLU A 14 -12.82 17.16 26.98
CA GLU A 14 -12.46 18.28 26.09
C GLU A 14 -12.69 17.94 24.59
N SER A 15 -12.42 16.70 24.19
CA SER A 15 -12.69 16.23 22.82
C SER A 15 -14.19 16.19 22.50
N ILE A 16 -15.01 15.65 23.41
CA ILE A 16 -16.47 15.62 23.26
C ILE A 16 -17.03 17.04 23.17
N GLU A 17 -16.57 17.94 24.04
CA GLU A 17 -16.92 19.35 24.02
C GLU A 17 -16.66 20.01 22.66
N LYS A 18 -15.56 19.61 21.99
CA LYS A 18 -15.15 20.17 20.70
C LYS A 18 -15.92 19.60 19.51
N TRP A 19 -16.26 18.32 19.52
CA TRP A 19 -16.72 17.60 18.32
C TRP A 19 -18.21 17.22 18.34
N THR A 20 -18.81 16.99 19.51
CA THR A 20 -20.22 16.56 19.60
C THR A 20 -21.15 17.76 19.70
N LYS A 21 -21.96 17.99 18.66
CA LYS A 21 -22.89 19.14 18.56
C LYS A 21 -24.29 18.88 19.11
N ILE A 22 -24.62 17.63 19.44
CA ILE A 22 -25.95 17.23 19.94
C ILE A 22 -25.91 17.19 21.47
N PRO A 23 -26.70 18.02 22.19
CA PRO A 23 -26.61 18.13 23.65
C PRO A 23 -26.88 16.83 24.40
N VAL A 24 -27.84 16.03 23.92
CA VAL A 24 -28.22 14.75 24.55
C VAL A 24 -27.12 13.70 24.40
N GLU A 25 -26.59 13.51 23.18
CA GLU A 25 -25.47 12.58 22.96
C GLU A 25 -24.23 12.99 23.75
N LYS A 26 -23.98 14.30 23.84
CA LYS A 26 -22.89 14.85 24.62
C LYS A 26 -23.01 14.51 26.11
N GLU A 27 -24.20 14.64 26.68
CA GLU A 27 -24.49 14.26 28.07
C GLU A 27 -24.33 12.74 28.27
N GLU A 28 -24.86 11.92 27.35
CA GLU A 28 -24.71 10.46 27.36
C GLU A 28 -23.23 10.04 27.32
N ASP A 29 -22.42 10.65 26.44
CA ASP A 29 -20.99 10.35 26.31
C ASP A 29 -20.20 10.71 27.58
N HIS A 30 -20.51 11.83 28.22
CA HIS A 30 -19.89 12.20 29.51
C HIS A 30 -20.23 11.19 30.62
N LEU A 31 -21.48 10.71 30.66
CA LEU A 31 -21.90 9.69 31.63
C LEU A 31 -21.20 8.36 31.38
N VAL A 32 -20.97 8.00 30.10
CA VAL A 32 -20.21 6.80 29.73
C VAL A 32 -18.76 6.90 30.18
N ILE A 33 -18.08 8.03 29.94
CA ILE A 33 -16.69 8.22 30.39
C ILE A 33 -16.60 8.16 31.91
N THR A 34 -17.57 8.74 32.61
CA THR A 34 -17.64 8.67 34.08
C THR A 34 -17.82 7.22 34.56
N ALA A 35 -18.64 6.43 33.87
CA ALA A 35 -18.81 5.02 34.20
C ALA A 35 -17.51 4.21 33.98
N LEU A 36 -16.75 4.52 32.92
CA LEU A 36 -15.44 3.93 32.67
C LEU A 36 -14.40 4.36 33.71
N GLU A 37 -14.42 5.61 34.16
CA GLU A 37 -13.55 6.06 35.26
C GLU A 37 -13.75 5.21 36.51
N SER A 38 -15.01 4.99 36.89
CA SER A 38 -15.33 4.16 38.06
C SER A 38 -14.90 2.71 37.87
N LEU A 39 -15.03 2.15 36.67
CA LEU A 39 -14.55 0.81 36.36
C LEU A 39 -13.03 0.72 36.52
N LEU A 40 -12.30 1.65 35.88
CA LEU A 40 -10.84 1.68 35.87
C LEU A 40 -10.28 1.89 37.28
N ASN A 41 -10.94 2.71 38.09
CA ASN A 41 -10.59 2.91 39.51
C ASN A 41 -11.05 1.76 40.43
N ASN A 42 -11.48 0.61 39.90
CA ASN A 42 -11.96 -0.56 40.66
C ASN A 42 -13.18 -0.28 41.56
N GLN A 43 -13.97 0.75 41.28
CA GLN A 43 -15.13 1.12 42.09
C GLN A 43 -16.39 0.33 41.71
N VAL A 44 -16.45 -0.18 40.48
CA VAL A 44 -17.59 -0.95 39.94
C VAL A 44 -17.08 -2.09 39.06
N SER A 45 -17.85 -3.18 38.95
CA SER A 45 -17.52 -4.30 38.06
C SER A 45 -17.80 -3.98 36.59
N GLY A 46 -17.23 -4.76 35.68
CA GLY A 46 -17.55 -4.70 34.25
C GLY A 46 -19.04 -4.91 33.98
N SER A 47 -19.69 -5.85 34.68
CA SER A 47 -21.13 -6.11 34.55
C SER A 47 -22.02 -4.96 35.05
N ALA A 48 -21.66 -4.34 36.17
CA ALA A 48 -22.38 -3.16 36.67
C ALA A 48 -22.21 -1.96 35.72
N THR A 49 -21.02 -1.83 35.14
CA THR A 49 -20.70 -0.79 34.16
C THR A 49 -21.43 -1.01 32.84
N ALA A 50 -21.49 -2.25 32.33
CA ALA A 50 -22.27 -2.64 31.15
C ALA A 50 -23.75 -2.26 31.31
N LYS A 51 -24.34 -2.58 32.46
CA LYS A 51 -25.72 -2.22 32.77
C LYS A 51 -25.93 -0.71 32.79
N LYS A 52 -25.03 0.06 33.41
CA LYS A 52 -25.10 1.53 33.42
C LYS A 52 -25.05 2.11 32.00
N ILE A 53 -24.14 1.62 31.16
CA ILE A 53 -24.00 2.07 29.77
C ILE A 53 -25.27 1.74 28.96
N ASN A 54 -25.83 0.55 29.17
CA ASN A 54 -27.12 0.20 28.59
C ASN A 54 -28.23 1.14 29.05
N ASP A 55 -28.34 1.41 30.35
CA ASP A 55 -29.39 2.27 30.91
C ASP A 55 -29.29 3.73 30.41
N ILE A 56 -28.07 4.24 30.18
CA ILE A 56 -27.82 5.55 29.57
C ILE A 56 -28.45 5.59 28.17
N TYR A 57 -28.14 4.62 27.32
CA TYR A 57 -28.59 4.63 25.92
C TYR A 57 -29.97 4.03 25.69
N LEU A 58 -30.53 3.30 26.65
CA LEU A 58 -31.76 2.51 26.46
C LEU A 58 -32.91 3.37 25.94
N ARG A 59 -33.08 4.58 26.47
CA ARG A 59 -34.16 5.48 26.03
C ARG A 59 -33.99 5.92 24.57
N SER A 60 -32.78 6.32 24.21
CA SER A 60 -32.43 6.75 22.86
C SER A 60 -32.58 5.60 21.85
N LEU A 61 -32.15 4.40 22.22
CA LEU A 61 -32.29 3.17 21.44
C LEU A 61 -33.77 2.77 21.24
N VAL A 62 -34.56 2.73 22.31
CA VAL A 62 -35.99 2.37 22.27
C VAL A 62 -36.82 3.40 21.48
N SER A 63 -36.40 4.66 21.48
CA SER A 63 -37.07 5.74 20.74
C SER A 63 -36.68 5.83 19.26
N GLY A 64 -35.75 5.00 18.80
CA GLY A 64 -35.24 5.01 17.42
C GLY A 64 -34.36 6.24 17.11
N HIS A 65 -33.91 6.97 18.12
CA HIS A 65 -32.90 8.00 17.94
C HIS A 65 -31.58 7.32 17.57
N ARG A 66 -30.86 7.86 16.57
CA ARG A 66 -29.53 7.35 16.21
C ARG A 66 -28.53 7.78 17.28
N THR A 67 -28.41 7.02 18.36
CA THR A 67 -27.28 7.16 19.28
C THR A 67 -26.01 6.59 18.62
N SER A 68 -24.89 7.29 18.77
CA SER A 68 -23.60 6.90 18.21
C SER A 68 -22.94 5.79 19.03
N VAL A 69 -23.56 4.62 19.07
CA VAL A 69 -23.03 3.44 19.77
C VAL A 69 -21.61 3.12 19.29
N SER A 70 -21.31 3.35 18.00
CA SER A 70 -19.97 3.21 17.41
C SER A 70 -18.90 4.12 18.05
N PHE A 71 -19.28 5.31 18.53
CA PHE A 71 -18.34 6.25 19.17
C PHE A 71 -17.91 5.76 20.56
N VAL A 72 -18.83 5.23 21.36
CA VAL A 72 -18.57 4.64 22.68
C VAL A 72 -17.49 3.55 22.60
N TRP A 73 -17.54 2.74 21.54
CA TRP A 73 -16.55 1.69 21.31
C TRP A 73 -15.15 2.24 20.99
N GLY A 74 -15.08 3.37 20.28
CA GLY A 74 -13.83 4.13 20.12
C GLY A 74 -13.29 4.68 21.45
N VAL A 75 -14.16 5.02 22.41
CA VAL A 75 -13.75 5.44 23.75
C VAL A 75 -13.17 4.27 24.55
N PHE A 76 -13.77 3.07 24.46
CA PHE A 76 -13.25 1.88 25.14
C PHE A 76 -11.90 1.45 24.59
N ALA A 77 -11.78 1.44 23.25
CA ALA A 77 -10.56 1.11 22.53
C ALA A 77 -9.45 2.16 22.74
N ASP A 78 -9.82 3.41 22.99
CA ASP A 78 -8.84 4.41 23.41
C ASP A 78 -8.41 4.20 24.85
N ALA A 79 -9.34 4.02 25.79
CA ALA A 79 -9.01 3.81 27.21
C ALA A 79 -7.94 2.72 27.40
N SER A 80 -8.04 1.63 26.65
CA SER A 80 -7.09 0.53 26.71
C SER A 80 -5.68 0.84 26.21
N ARG A 81 -5.49 1.86 25.37
CA ARG A 81 -4.15 2.29 24.92
C ARG A 81 -3.36 3.01 26.02
N TRP A 82 -4.04 3.51 27.05
CA TRP A 82 -3.45 4.40 28.07
C TRP A 82 -3.10 3.69 29.38
N PHE A 83 -3.63 2.50 29.63
CA PHE A 83 -3.55 1.85 30.95
C PHE A 83 -2.91 0.46 30.87
N GLY A 84 -2.12 0.12 31.89
CA GLY A 84 -1.40 -1.17 31.97
C GLY A 84 -2.33 -2.39 32.10
N ALA A 85 -1.74 -3.58 32.10
CA ALA A 85 -2.44 -4.87 31.97
C ALA A 85 -3.67 -5.09 32.89
N SER A 86 -3.68 -4.54 34.10
CA SER A 86 -4.81 -4.68 35.04
C SER A 86 -6.10 -3.98 34.55
N HIS A 87 -5.96 -2.87 33.83
CA HIS A 87 -7.09 -2.11 33.30
C HIS A 87 -7.58 -2.67 31.97
N THR A 88 -6.67 -3.26 31.18
CA THR A 88 -7.03 -4.00 29.97
C THR A 88 -8.01 -5.12 30.28
N GLN A 89 -7.76 -5.93 31.31
CA GLN A 89 -8.66 -7.01 31.71
C GLN A 89 -10.05 -6.50 32.15
N GLN A 90 -10.11 -5.39 32.90
CA GLN A 90 -11.39 -4.79 33.29
C GLN A 90 -12.23 -4.36 32.08
N LEU A 91 -11.58 -3.82 31.05
CA LEU A 91 -12.22 -3.44 29.80
C LEU A 91 -12.69 -4.67 29.01
N VAL A 92 -11.93 -5.77 29.02
CA VAL A 92 -12.36 -7.06 28.45
C VAL A 92 -13.62 -7.56 29.14
N ASP A 93 -13.61 -7.59 30.47
CA ASP A 93 -14.75 -8.07 31.28
C ASP A 93 -16.01 -7.21 31.05
N LEU A 94 -15.85 -5.89 30.88
CA LEU A 94 -16.92 -4.99 30.48
C LEU A 94 -17.50 -5.36 29.10
N ILE A 95 -16.65 -5.60 28.11
CA ILE A 95 -17.06 -5.95 26.74
C ILE A 95 -17.83 -7.27 26.73
N VAL A 96 -17.32 -8.28 27.44
CA VAL A 96 -18.01 -9.57 27.61
C VAL A 96 -19.37 -9.36 28.28
N ALA A 97 -19.44 -8.53 29.33
CA ALA A 97 -20.70 -8.25 30.00
C ALA A 97 -21.71 -7.51 29.11
N ILE A 98 -21.26 -6.60 28.23
CA ILE A 98 -22.15 -5.92 27.28
C ILE A 98 -22.73 -6.91 26.25
N LYS A 99 -21.94 -7.88 25.76
CA LYS A 99 -22.44 -8.92 24.84
C LYS A 99 -23.57 -9.76 25.43
N GLN A 100 -23.59 -9.91 26.75
CA GLN A 100 -24.59 -10.71 27.46
C GLN A 100 -25.84 -9.91 27.84
N LEU A 101 -25.91 -8.61 27.47
CA LEU A 101 -27.12 -7.82 27.65
C LEU A 101 -28.23 -8.33 26.72
N PRO A 102 -29.50 -8.27 27.15
CA PRO A 102 -30.62 -8.65 26.31
C PRO A 102 -30.76 -7.71 25.12
N ASP A 103 -31.31 -8.22 24.02
CA ASP A 103 -31.68 -7.42 22.86
C ASP A 103 -32.57 -6.24 23.27
N VAL A 104 -32.23 -5.04 22.80
CA VAL A 104 -33.07 -3.87 23.00
C VAL A 104 -34.22 -3.93 22.01
N VAL A 105 -35.44 -3.78 22.53
CA VAL A 105 -36.68 -3.84 21.75
C VAL A 105 -37.36 -2.47 21.80
N ASP A 106 -37.79 -1.95 20.66
CA ASP A 106 -38.51 -0.68 20.57
C ASP A 106 -39.94 -0.78 21.14
N LYS A 107 -40.66 0.36 21.19
CA LYS A 107 -42.04 0.40 21.69
C LYS A 107 -43.03 -0.44 20.87
N ALA A 108 -42.67 -0.82 19.64
CA ALA A 108 -43.49 -1.63 18.74
C ALA A 108 -43.14 -3.12 18.82
N GLY A 109 -42.19 -3.52 19.66
CA GLY A 109 -41.79 -4.93 19.81
C GLY A 109 -40.71 -5.38 18.83
N HIS A 110 -40.08 -4.47 18.07
CA HIS A 110 -39.01 -4.83 17.15
C HIS A 110 -37.63 -4.69 17.79
N VAL A 111 -36.74 -5.62 17.46
CA VAL A 111 -35.33 -5.54 17.87
C VAL A 111 -34.69 -4.32 17.23
N VAL A 112 -34.08 -3.46 18.05
CA VAL A 112 -33.39 -2.26 17.59
C VAL A 112 -32.09 -2.67 16.90
N THR A 113 -31.91 -2.19 15.66
CA THR A 113 -30.70 -2.45 14.88
C THR A 113 -30.01 -1.15 14.45
N ASN A 114 -28.70 -1.21 14.29
CA ASN A 114 -27.90 -0.13 13.69
C ASN A 114 -27.19 -0.67 12.44
N GLY A 115 -27.47 -0.09 11.27
CA GLY A 115 -26.91 -0.58 10.01
C GLY A 115 -27.32 -2.02 9.64
N GLY A 116 -28.46 -2.49 10.15
CA GLY A 116 -28.96 -3.86 9.96
C GLY A 116 -28.46 -4.88 10.98
N ARG A 117 -27.69 -4.46 11.98
CA ARG A 117 -27.13 -5.32 13.04
C ARG A 117 -27.81 -5.12 14.38
N VAL A 118 -28.03 -6.20 15.13
CA VAL A 118 -28.60 -6.20 16.47
C VAL A 118 -27.60 -5.65 17.47
N ILE A 119 -28.02 -4.59 18.15
CA ILE A 119 -27.19 -3.84 19.09
C ILE A 119 -26.83 -4.73 20.30
N TRP A 120 -25.59 -4.62 20.78
CA TRP A 120 -24.94 -5.46 21.82
C TRP A 120 -24.63 -6.91 21.42
N ARG A 121 -25.56 -7.62 20.78
CA ARG A 121 -25.39 -9.04 20.44
C ARG A 121 -24.40 -9.28 19.31
N GLU A 122 -24.45 -8.48 18.25
CA GLU A 122 -23.59 -8.63 17.06
C GLU A 122 -22.29 -7.80 17.18
N LEU A 123 -21.76 -7.71 18.40
CA LEU A 123 -20.62 -6.85 18.74
C LEU A 123 -19.29 -7.29 18.09
N HIS A 124 -19.13 -8.58 17.81
CA HIS A 124 -17.92 -9.12 17.16
C HIS A 124 -17.67 -8.48 15.79
N ASP A 125 -18.72 -8.07 15.08
CA ASP A 125 -18.59 -7.40 13.80
C ASP A 125 -18.12 -5.92 13.88
N PHE A 126 -17.99 -5.39 15.09
CA PHE A 126 -17.37 -4.09 15.39
C PHE A 126 -15.96 -4.25 16.02
N GLY A 127 -15.50 -5.50 16.20
CA GLY A 127 -14.24 -5.85 16.88
C GLY A 127 -12.97 -5.30 16.22
N TRP A 128 -13.03 -4.97 14.93
CA TRP A 128 -11.93 -4.37 14.17
C TRP A 128 -11.45 -3.03 14.76
N ILE A 129 -12.31 -2.28 15.45
CA ILE A 129 -11.96 -1.00 16.11
C ILE A 129 -11.01 -1.21 17.30
N PHE A 130 -11.11 -2.35 18.01
CA PHE A 130 -10.20 -2.68 19.11
C PHE A 130 -8.83 -3.14 18.61
N PHE A 131 -8.82 -3.84 17.48
CA PHE A 131 -7.63 -4.27 16.75
C PHE A 131 -6.85 -3.08 16.18
N GLU A 132 -7.53 -2.08 15.61
CA GLU A 132 -6.93 -0.80 15.20
C GLU A 132 -6.31 -0.03 16.38
N HIS A 133 -6.69 -0.39 17.61
CA HIS A 133 -6.25 0.24 18.84
C HIS A 133 -5.25 -0.58 19.67
N GLY A 134 -4.73 -1.69 19.14
CA GLY A 134 -3.67 -2.46 19.79
C GLY A 134 -4.16 -3.35 20.94
N LEU A 135 -5.46 -3.59 21.03
CA LEU A 135 -6.02 -4.63 21.91
C LEU A 135 -6.35 -5.89 21.13
N ASP A 136 -5.88 -7.01 21.67
CA ASP A 136 -6.14 -8.37 21.21
C ASP A 136 -7.35 -8.92 21.98
N LEU A 137 -8.52 -8.93 21.34
CA LEU A 137 -9.73 -9.54 21.88
C LEU A 137 -10.15 -10.69 20.97
N ASP A 138 -9.39 -11.78 21.04
CA ASP A 138 -9.77 -13.06 20.48
C ASP A 138 -10.88 -13.65 21.37
N LEU A 139 -12.14 -13.62 20.92
CA LEU A 139 -13.29 -14.13 21.67
C LEU A 139 -13.84 -15.45 21.12
N ASP A 140 -13.12 -16.14 20.23
CA ASP A 140 -13.53 -17.48 19.80
C ASP A 140 -12.41 -18.54 19.71
N THR A 141 -11.15 -18.21 20.03
CA THR A 141 -10.09 -19.23 20.14
C THR A 141 -9.31 -19.11 21.44
N GLU A 142 -9.38 -20.15 22.29
CA GLU A 142 -8.53 -20.28 23.47
C GLU A 142 -7.04 -20.26 23.07
N GLY A 143 -6.33 -19.18 23.39
CA GLY A 143 -4.88 -19.19 23.61
C GLY A 143 -3.96 -18.65 22.52
N SER A 144 -4.44 -18.02 21.45
CA SER A 144 -3.56 -17.42 20.42
C SER A 144 -3.16 -15.98 20.73
N THR A 145 -1.87 -15.66 20.58
CA THR A 145 -1.34 -14.28 20.58
C THR A 145 -1.40 -13.66 19.17
N TYR A 146 -1.40 -12.31 19.05
CA TYR A 146 -1.26 -11.57 17.77
C TYR A 146 -0.20 -12.15 16.81
N ALA A 147 0.94 -12.65 17.31
CA ALA A 147 1.99 -13.25 16.49
C ALA A 147 1.58 -14.60 15.90
N GLU A 148 0.79 -15.40 16.63
CA GLU A 148 0.25 -16.68 16.16
C GLU A 148 -0.93 -16.46 15.21
N TRP A 149 -1.76 -15.44 15.46
CA TRP A 149 -2.80 -15.02 14.53
C TRP A 149 -2.20 -14.47 13.22
N HIS A 150 -1.12 -13.69 13.23
CA HIS A 150 -0.45 -13.22 12.01
C HIS A 150 0.22 -14.34 11.20
N VAL A 151 0.62 -15.44 11.84
CA VAL A 151 1.12 -16.64 11.17
C VAL A 151 -0.04 -17.45 10.56
N GLN A 152 -1.24 -17.38 11.14
CA GLN A 152 -2.44 -18.08 10.65
C GLN A 152 -3.30 -17.24 9.68
N ALA A 153 -3.27 -15.91 9.77
CA ALA A 153 -4.03 -14.97 8.93
C ALA A 153 -3.76 -15.10 7.42
N PRO A 154 -2.53 -15.39 6.94
CA PRO A 154 -2.28 -15.72 5.54
C PRO A 154 -3.05 -16.96 5.05
N GLY A 155 -3.38 -17.90 5.95
CA GLY A 155 -4.23 -19.06 5.66
C GLY A 155 -5.73 -18.76 5.62
N HIS A 156 -6.16 -17.62 6.19
CA HIS A 156 -7.58 -17.23 6.29
C HIS A 156 -7.95 -15.97 5.48
N LEU A 157 -6.97 -15.17 5.05
CA LEU A 157 -7.15 -13.89 4.33
C LEU A 157 -6.19 -13.83 3.14
N ASN A 158 -6.35 -14.72 2.16
CA ASN A 158 -5.64 -14.58 0.88
C ASN A 158 -6.17 -13.36 0.09
N SER A 159 -5.34 -12.74 -0.76
CA SER A 159 -5.71 -11.52 -1.52
C SER A 159 -6.94 -11.74 -2.43
N HIS A 160 -7.22 -13.00 -2.77
CA HIS A 160 -8.34 -13.48 -3.55
C HIS A 160 -9.66 -13.43 -2.76
N THR A 161 -9.65 -13.98 -1.56
CA THR A 161 -10.73 -13.91 -0.56
C THR A 161 -10.98 -12.46 -0.16
N LEU A 162 -9.92 -11.65 -0.03
CA LEU A 162 -10.02 -10.23 0.29
C LEU A 162 -10.65 -9.41 -0.84
N ALA A 163 -10.17 -9.56 -2.09
CA ALA A 163 -10.76 -8.90 -3.24
C ALA A 163 -12.21 -9.35 -3.43
N ALA A 164 -12.47 -10.66 -3.43
CA ALA A 164 -13.81 -11.23 -3.60
C ALA A 164 -14.79 -10.75 -2.52
N THR A 165 -14.39 -10.72 -1.25
CA THR A 165 -15.24 -10.30 -0.12
C THR A 165 -15.44 -8.79 -0.08
N SER A 166 -14.41 -8.00 -0.38
CA SER A 166 -14.54 -6.53 -0.41
C SER A 166 -15.38 -6.04 -1.58
N MET A 167 -15.42 -6.80 -2.68
CA MET A 167 -16.29 -6.57 -3.84
C MET A 167 -17.78 -6.92 -3.60
N GLN A 168 -18.13 -7.55 -2.47
CA GLN A 168 -19.53 -7.84 -2.08
C GLN A 168 -20.22 -6.67 -1.36
N ARG A 169 -19.52 -5.58 -1.04
CA ARG A 169 -20.12 -4.41 -0.36
C ARG A 169 -21.06 -3.63 -1.30
N GLU A 170 -22.31 -3.45 -0.86
CA GLU A 170 -23.34 -2.72 -1.61
C GLU A 170 -23.46 -1.24 -1.21
N LYS A 171 -23.89 -0.42 -2.17
CA LYS A 171 -24.36 0.98 -2.12
C LYS A 171 -23.29 2.09 -2.19
N SER A 172 -23.06 2.54 -3.43
CA SER A 172 -22.64 3.90 -3.86
C SER A 172 -21.19 4.21 -4.26
N SER A 173 -20.21 3.33 -4.03
CA SER A 173 -18.81 3.60 -4.40
C SER A 173 -18.49 3.25 -5.88
N LYS A 174 -17.81 4.18 -6.56
CA LYS A 174 -17.36 4.07 -7.97
C LYS A 174 -15.95 3.44 -8.01
N VAL A 175 -15.47 2.86 -9.11
CA VAL A 175 -14.26 1.99 -9.16
C VAL A 175 -13.25 2.41 -10.23
N ALA A 176 -13.64 3.13 -11.28
CA ALA A 176 -12.69 3.64 -12.27
C ALA A 176 -13.31 4.81 -13.05
N ARG A 177 -12.46 5.74 -13.51
CA ARG A 177 -12.74 6.79 -14.48
C ARG A 177 -11.61 6.88 -15.48
N THR A 178 -11.92 7.06 -16.76
CA THR A 178 -10.92 7.31 -17.82
C THR A 178 -11.34 8.58 -18.55
N TYR A 179 -10.46 9.57 -18.63
CA TYR A 179 -10.70 10.79 -19.41
C TYR A 179 -10.47 10.48 -20.89
N GLN A 180 -11.51 10.59 -21.72
CA GLN A 180 -11.35 10.54 -23.17
C GLN A 180 -10.89 11.92 -23.67
N ASN A 181 -9.86 11.95 -24.52
CA ASN A 181 -9.61 13.11 -25.37
C ASN A 181 -10.78 13.22 -26.36
N SER A 182 -11.62 14.24 -26.25
CA SER A 182 -12.44 14.66 -27.39
C SER A 182 -12.14 16.12 -27.71
N THR A 183 -11.86 16.36 -28.99
CA THR A 183 -11.71 17.69 -29.61
C THR A 183 -13.07 18.36 -29.83
N ASP A 184 -14.12 17.97 -29.10
CA ASP A 184 -15.48 18.41 -29.39
C ASP A 184 -16.00 19.39 -28.33
N THR A 185 -15.92 20.66 -28.67
CA THR A 185 -16.45 21.78 -27.90
C THR A 185 -17.97 21.79 -27.98
N ALA A 186 -18.64 20.97 -27.15
CA ALA A 186 -19.86 21.34 -26.41
C ALA A 186 -20.60 20.12 -25.82
N LYS A 187 -20.98 20.25 -24.54
CA LYS A 187 -22.09 19.55 -23.83
C LYS A 187 -21.85 18.11 -23.34
N THR A 188 -21.04 17.98 -22.28
CA THR A 188 -21.45 17.55 -20.92
C THR A 188 -20.24 17.72 -19.99
N LYS A 189 -20.37 18.46 -18.88
CA LYS A 189 -19.33 18.43 -17.83
C LYS A 189 -19.34 17.00 -17.25
N THR A 190 -18.23 16.27 -17.35
CA THR A 190 -17.97 14.87 -16.91
C THR A 190 -18.08 13.74 -17.96
N GLY A 191 -17.28 13.84 -19.02
CA GLY A 191 -16.97 12.73 -19.92
C GLY A 191 -16.06 11.64 -19.30
N CYS A 192 -16.51 11.01 -18.21
CA CYS A 192 -15.75 9.92 -17.55
C CYS A 192 -16.63 8.68 -17.30
N LEU A 193 -16.14 7.51 -17.71
CA LEU A 193 -16.73 6.20 -17.40
C LEU A 193 -16.74 5.98 -15.88
N ARG A 194 -17.78 5.37 -15.29
CA ARG A 194 -17.84 5.10 -13.84
C ARG A 194 -18.45 3.75 -13.58
N TRP A 195 -17.73 2.92 -12.83
CA TRP A 195 -18.15 1.55 -12.52
C TRP A 195 -18.42 1.42 -11.03
N THR A 196 -19.45 0.71 -10.63
CA THR A 196 -19.61 0.27 -9.24
C THR A 196 -18.78 -0.98 -8.98
N TYR A 197 -18.54 -1.32 -7.72
CA TYR A 197 -17.94 -2.61 -7.35
C TYR A 197 -18.70 -3.80 -7.96
N ARG A 198 -20.04 -3.75 -7.98
CA ARG A 198 -20.86 -4.78 -8.62
C ARG A 198 -20.57 -4.92 -10.12
N GLN A 199 -20.54 -3.80 -10.84
CA GLN A 199 -20.28 -3.82 -12.30
C GLN A 199 -18.87 -4.32 -12.60
N PHE A 200 -17.88 -3.85 -11.84
CA PHE A 200 -16.50 -4.31 -11.95
C PHE A 200 -16.38 -5.80 -11.67
N ASN A 201 -16.95 -6.26 -10.55
CA ASN A 201 -16.89 -7.66 -10.16
C ASN A 201 -17.59 -8.57 -11.16
N SER A 202 -18.77 -8.18 -11.66
CA SER A 202 -19.49 -8.95 -12.66
C SER A 202 -18.64 -9.21 -13.91
N VAL A 203 -17.94 -8.18 -14.40
CA VAL A 203 -17.06 -8.32 -15.56
C VAL A 203 -15.78 -9.07 -15.23
N SER A 204 -15.18 -8.85 -14.05
CA SER A 204 -14.00 -9.61 -13.60
C SER A 204 -14.27 -11.10 -13.46
N ILE A 205 -15.45 -11.47 -12.94
CA ILE A 205 -15.90 -12.86 -12.84
C ILE A 205 -16.14 -13.46 -14.23
N SER A 206 -16.82 -12.74 -15.12
CA SER A 206 -17.00 -13.17 -16.51
C SER A 206 -15.67 -13.44 -17.22
N LEU A 207 -14.73 -12.51 -17.06
CA LEU A 207 -13.39 -12.66 -17.61
C LEU A 207 -12.65 -13.86 -16.99
N ALA A 208 -12.73 -14.03 -15.67
CA ALA A 208 -12.11 -15.16 -14.98
C ALA A 208 -12.71 -16.50 -15.42
N GLU A 209 -14.03 -16.58 -15.58
CA GLU A 209 -14.71 -17.78 -16.06
C GLU A 209 -14.24 -18.14 -17.46
N ARG A 210 -14.17 -17.16 -18.37
CA ARG A 210 -13.71 -17.39 -19.73
C ARG A 210 -12.24 -17.79 -19.78
N LEU A 211 -11.41 -17.19 -18.92
CA LEU A 211 -10.00 -17.56 -18.76
C LEU A 211 -9.85 -19.01 -18.31
N SER A 212 -10.71 -19.51 -17.42
CA SER A 212 -10.63 -20.87 -16.86
C SER A 212 -11.22 -21.97 -17.74
N GLN A 213 -12.17 -21.69 -18.62
CA GLN A 213 -12.82 -22.72 -19.46
C GLN A 213 -12.00 -23.08 -20.70
N ASP A 214 -11.54 -22.08 -21.46
CA ASP A 214 -11.09 -22.28 -22.84
C ASP A 214 -9.69 -21.70 -23.14
N ILE A 215 -9.11 -20.94 -22.21
CA ILE A 215 -7.95 -20.08 -22.50
C ILE A 215 -6.71 -20.42 -21.67
N SER A 216 -6.88 -20.70 -20.38
CA SER A 216 -5.78 -20.90 -19.46
C SER A 216 -6.18 -21.87 -18.36
N ARG A 217 -5.20 -22.57 -17.78
CA ARG A 217 -5.43 -23.46 -16.65
C ARG A 217 -5.00 -22.76 -15.36
N PRO A 218 -5.59 -23.06 -14.19
CA PRO A 218 -5.10 -22.52 -12.92
C PRO A 218 -3.57 -22.67 -12.78
N GLY A 219 -2.91 -21.61 -12.33
CA GLY A 219 -1.45 -21.51 -12.28
C GLY A 219 -0.78 -21.01 -13.57
N SER A 220 -1.52 -20.87 -14.68
CA SER A 220 -1.03 -20.25 -15.91
C SER A 220 -0.63 -18.79 -15.69
N ARG A 221 0.20 -18.28 -16.61
CA ARG A 221 0.68 -16.89 -16.59
C ARG A 221 0.01 -16.05 -17.67
N ILE A 222 -0.55 -14.93 -17.24
CA ILE A 222 -1.15 -13.90 -18.08
C ILE A 222 -0.18 -12.74 -18.17
N VAL A 223 0.37 -12.48 -19.35
CA VAL A 223 1.24 -11.33 -19.61
C VAL A 223 0.42 -10.17 -20.12
N THR A 224 0.60 -9.00 -19.50
CA THR A 224 -0.03 -7.75 -19.91
C THR A 224 1.01 -6.76 -20.41
N LEU A 225 0.80 -6.24 -21.61
CA LEU A 225 1.56 -5.17 -22.26
C LEU A 225 0.62 -4.00 -22.57
N ILE A 226 -0.16 -3.62 -21.56
CA ILE A 226 -1.14 -2.52 -21.64
C ILE A 226 -0.83 -1.51 -20.52
N PRO A 227 -1.12 -0.21 -20.71
CA PRO A 227 -0.92 0.79 -19.68
C PRO A 227 -2.01 0.70 -18.59
N ASN A 228 -1.89 1.57 -17.59
CA ASN A 228 -2.92 1.77 -16.58
C ASN A 228 -4.28 2.05 -17.25
N SER A 229 -5.25 1.22 -16.94
CA SER A 229 -6.56 1.20 -17.58
C SER A 229 -7.54 0.38 -16.73
N VAL A 230 -8.84 0.50 -17.00
CA VAL A 230 -9.84 -0.33 -16.31
C VAL A 230 -9.71 -1.79 -16.73
N GLU A 231 -9.32 -2.05 -17.97
CA GLU A 231 -9.06 -3.37 -18.52
C GLU A 231 -7.90 -4.06 -17.79
N TRP A 232 -6.84 -3.32 -17.46
CA TRP A 232 -5.76 -3.84 -16.62
C TRP A 232 -6.24 -4.19 -15.20
N LEU A 233 -7.07 -3.35 -14.58
CA LEU A 233 -7.66 -3.66 -13.27
C LEU A 233 -8.55 -4.90 -13.34
N LEU A 234 -9.35 -5.03 -14.41
CA LEU A 234 -10.18 -6.22 -14.64
C LEU A 234 -9.32 -7.48 -14.81
N LEU A 235 -8.21 -7.40 -15.54
CA LEU A 235 -7.26 -8.51 -15.69
C LEU A 235 -6.58 -8.88 -14.38
N LEU A 236 -6.17 -7.89 -13.56
CA LEU A 236 -5.63 -8.14 -12.22
C LEU A 236 -6.66 -8.85 -11.34
N SER A 237 -7.91 -8.40 -11.33
CA SER A 237 -8.96 -9.06 -10.56
C SER A 237 -9.36 -10.43 -11.12
N ALA A 238 -9.39 -10.58 -12.44
CA ALA A 238 -9.76 -11.83 -13.08
C ALA A 238 -8.66 -12.89 -12.92
N SER A 239 -7.38 -12.53 -13.02
CA SER A 239 -6.27 -13.44 -12.74
C SER A 239 -6.33 -13.94 -11.30
N ILE A 240 -6.75 -13.07 -10.39
CA ILE A 240 -7.00 -13.44 -8.99
C ILE A 240 -8.13 -14.48 -8.93
N ILE A 241 -9.31 -14.15 -9.45
CA ILE A 241 -10.49 -15.04 -9.39
C ILE A 241 -10.24 -16.38 -10.11
N SER A 242 -9.48 -16.39 -11.21
CA SER A 242 -9.18 -17.59 -12.00
C SER A 242 -7.95 -18.36 -11.53
N LYS A 243 -7.34 -17.98 -10.39
CA LYS A 243 -6.11 -18.58 -9.83
C LYS A 243 -4.94 -18.61 -10.81
N ASN A 244 -4.79 -17.56 -11.62
CA ASN A 244 -3.67 -17.37 -12.55
C ASN A 244 -2.67 -16.36 -12.00
N ALA A 245 -1.41 -16.47 -12.43
CA ALA A 245 -0.40 -15.45 -12.16
C ALA A 245 -0.49 -14.35 -13.22
N ILE A 246 -0.39 -13.08 -12.82
CA ILE A 246 -0.30 -11.96 -13.75
C ILE A 246 1.11 -11.38 -13.79
N ALA A 247 1.65 -11.21 -14.99
CA ALA A 247 2.93 -10.56 -15.24
C ALA A 247 2.70 -9.23 -15.97
N CYS A 248 3.04 -8.12 -15.33
CA CYS A 248 2.84 -6.79 -15.90
C CYS A 248 4.16 -6.30 -16.50
N LEU A 249 4.20 -6.13 -17.82
CA LEU A 249 5.36 -5.65 -18.57
C LEU A 249 5.12 -4.23 -19.09
N ASP A 250 6.20 -3.47 -19.28
CA ASP A 250 6.14 -2.15 -19.90
C ASP A 250 5.72 -2.29 -21.37
N ALA A 251 4.58 -1.71 -21.74
CA ALA A 251 4.06 -1.74 -23.11
C ALA A 251 5.06 -1.18 -24.14
N ASN A 252 5.99 -0.30 -23.72
CA ASN A 252 7.05 0.20 -24.59
C ASN A 252 8.05 -0.88 -25.04
N MET A 253 8.02 -2.09 -24.45
CA MET A 253 8.80 -3.23 -24.93
C MET A 253 8.32 -3.73 -26.32
N LEU A 254 7.10 -3.35 -26.73
CA LEU A 254 6.61 -3.59 -28.09
C LEU A 254 7.33 -2.72 -29.14
N ASN A 255 8.07 -1.68 -28.72
CA ASN A 255 8.89 -0.91 -29.65
C ASN A 255 10.06 -1.77 -30.15
N LYS A 256 10.28 -1.76 -31.47
CA LYS A 256 11.28 -2.61 -32.16
C LYS A 256 12.65 -2.70 -31.47
N PRO A 257 13.26 -1.60 -30.96
CA PRO A 257 14.56 -1.67 -30.28
C PRO A 257 14.59 -2.53 -29.01
N ARG A 258 13.42 -2.90 -28.47
CA ARG A 258 13.25 -3.67 -27.22
C ARG A 258 12.64 -5.06 -27.44
N HIS A 259 12.46 -5.50 -28.69
CA HIS A 259 11.92 -6.83 -29.00
C HIS A 259 12.75 -7.95 -28.40
N ASP A 260 14.09 -7.86 -28.44
CA ASP A 260 14.96 -8.85 -27.80
C ASP A 260 14.78 -8.91 -26.28
N GLU A 261 14.49 -7.78 -25.64
CA GLU A 261 14.18 -7.72 -24.21
C GLU A 261 12.84 -8.39 -23.92
N LEU A 262 11.82 -8.11 -24.74
CA LEU A 262 10.51 -8.74 -24.64
C LEU A 262 10.59 -10.25 -24.83
N GLY A 263 11.25 -10.71 -25.90
CA GLY A 263 11.38 -12.14 -26.21
C GLY A 263 12.04 -12.92 -25.07
N ARG A 264 13.13 -12.40 -24.49
CA ARG A 264 13.78 -13.01 -23.31
C ARG A 264 12.82 -13.14 -22.12
N LYS A 265 12.05 -12.10 -21.81
CA LYS A 265 11.06 -12.14 -20.72
C LYS A 265 9.95 -13.15 -21.00
N ILE A 266 9.50 -13.25 -22.25
CA ILE A 266 8.48 -14.23 -22.65
C ILE A 266 9.00 -15.66 -22.54
N ILE A 267 10.28 -15.90 -22.88
CA ILE A 267 10.95 -17.19 -22.63
C ILE A 267 10.95 -17.53 -21.14
N ASP A 268 11.32 -16.59 -20.26
CA ASP A 268 11.31 -16.82 -18.81
C ASP A 268 9.89 -17.05 -18.26
N LEU A 269 8.92 -16.29 -18.79
CA LEU A 269 7.55 -16.28 -18.31
C LEU A 269 6.76 -17.50 -18.78
N GLN A 270 6.97 -17.98 -20.00
CA GLN A 270 6.15 -19.03 -20.63
C GLN A 270 4.64 -18.74 -20.47
N PRO A 271 4.14 -17.59 -20.97
CA PRO A 271 2.74 -17.22 -20.77
C PRO A 271 1.80 -18.12 -21.56
N SER A 272 0.62 -18.39 -20.98
CA SER A 272 -0.50 -18.97 -21.72
C SER A 272 -1.37 -17.90 -22.37
N VAL A 273 -1.29 -16.65 -21.90
CA VAL A 273 -2.05 -15.52 -22.43
C VAL A 273 -1.16 -14.29 -22.57
N ILE A 274 -1.23 -13.59 -23.70
CA ILE A 274 -0.64 -12.27 -23.88
C ILE A 274 -1.72 -11.25 -24.25
N VAL A 275 -1.70 -10.09 -23.58
CA VAL A 275 -2.67 -9.01 -23.79
C VAL A 275 -1.96 -7.75 -24.27
N VAL A 276 -2.43 -7.20 -25.40
CA VAL A 276 -1.93 -5.95 -25.99
C VAL A 276 -3.05 -4.96 -26.24
N GLU A 277 -2.73 -3.67 -26.35
CA GLU A 277 -3.74 -2.61 -26.40
C GLU A 277 -4.46 -2.53 -27.76
N ASN A 278 -3.70 -2.47 -28.86
CA ASN A 278 -4.23 -2.04 -30.15
C ASN A 278 -3.60 -2.84 -31.31
N ALA A 279 -3.98 -2.51 -32.55
CA ALA A 279 -3.49 -3.18 -33.75
C ALA A 279 -1.99 -3.05 -33.99
N GLU A 280 -1.40 -1.91 -33.62
CA GLU A 280 0.06 -1.73 -33.68
C GLU A 280 0.75 -2.65 -32.68
N GLY A 281 0.22 -2.73 -31.45
CA GLY A 281 0.68 -3.67 -30.43
C GLY A 281 0.55 -5.13 -30.83
N MET A 282 -0.53 -5.50 -31.54
CA MET A 282 -0.68 -6.85 -32.12
C MET A 282 0.45 -7.13 -33.10
N SER A 283 0.65 -6.27 -34.10
CA SER A 283 1.71 -6.45 -35.10
C SER A 283 3.11 -6.47 -34.46
N ALA A 284 3.35 -5.64 -33.45
CA ALA A 284 4.63 -5.59 -32.74
C ALA A 284 4.89 -6.85 -31.92
N ALA A 285 3.85 -7.38 -31.26
CA ALA A 285 3.95 -8.65 -30.53
C ALA A 285 4.22 -9.82 -31.49
N GLU A 286 3.57 -9.88 -32.65
CA GLU A 286 3.86 -10.91 -33.65
C GLU A 286 5.33 -10.88 -34.08
N GLN A 287 5.86 -9.70 -34.38
CA GLN A 287 7.27 -9.55 -34.77
C GLN A 287 8.23 -9.92 -33.64
N ALA A 288 7.93 -9.50 -32.40
CA ALA A 288 8.80 -9.76 -31.26
C ALA A 288 8.84 -11.24 -30.85
N LEU A 289 7.80 -12.00 -31.19
CA LEU A 289 7.63 -13.40 -30.78
C LEU A 289 7.77 -14.39 -31.94
N GLU A 290 8.00 -13.92 -33.17
CA GLU A 290 8.05 -14.74 -34.39
C GLU A 290 9.06 -15.90 -34.29
N SER A 291 10.20 -15.68 -33.62
CA SER A 291 11.23 -16.69 -33.45
C SER A 291 11.02 -17.62 -32.24
N LEU A 292 9.95 -17.44 -31.47
CA LEU A 292 9.67 -18.20 -30.25
C LEU A 292 8.63 -19.28 -30.52
N ASP A 293 8.95 -20.52 -30.12
CA ASP A 293 8.00 -21.63 -30.18
C ASP A 293 7.10 -21.62 -28.93
N LEU A 294 6.02 -20.81 -28.99
CA LEU A 294 5.04 -20.67 -27.92
C LEU A 294 3.77 -21.46 -28.27
N GLN A 295 3.79 -22.75 -27.93
CA GLN A 295 2.63 -23.63 -28.08
C GLN A 295 1.45 -23.13 -27.23
N ASP A 296 0.25 -23.16 -27.80
CA ASP A 296 -1.01 -22.81 -27.12
C ASP A 296 -1.11 -21.38 -26.56
N LEU A 297 -0.28 -20.43 -27.03
CA LEU A 297 -0.36 -19.03 -26.61
C LEU A 297 -1.65 -18.36 -27.10
N VAL A 298 -2.51 -17.96 -26.16
CA VAL A 298 -3.71 -17.19 -26.47
C VAL A 298 -3.38 -15.69 -26.55
N LYS A 299 -3.71 -15.09 -27.69
CA LYS A 299 -3.45 -13.68 -28.00
C LYS A 299 -4.73 -12.86 -27.86
N VAL A 300 -4.71 -11.86 -26.97
CA VAL A 300 -5.87 -11.01 -26.67
C VAL A 300 -5.54 -9.54 -26.96
N SER A 301 -6.45 -8.84 -27.62
CA SER A 301 -6.34 -7.40 -27.87
C SER A 301 -7.49 -6.63 -27.25
N LEU A 302 -7.22 -5.42 -26.74
CA LEU A 302 -8.28 -4.48 -26.33
C LEU A 302 -8.95 -3.80 -27.54
N SER A 303 -8.42 -4.00 -28.76
CA SER A 303 -9.01 -3.50 -30.00
C SER A 303 -10.36 -4.16 -30.30
N ASP A 304 -11.32 -3.36 -30.76
CA ASP A 304 -12.61 -3.85 -31.26
C ASP A 304 -12.53 -4.53 -32.63
N LYS A 305 -11.36 -4.50 -33.28
CA LYS A 305 -11.13 -5.19 -34.55
C LYS A 305 -10.51 -6.55 -34.30
N SER A 306 -11.23 -7.62 -34.63
CA SER A 306 -10.62 -8.94 -34.80
C SER A 306 -9.67 -8.90 -36.00
N ILE A 307 -8.39 -9.19 -35.77
CA ILE A 307 -7.39 -9.29 -36.83
C ILE A 307 -6.94 -10.74 -36.94
N PHE A 308 -7.10 -11.30 -38.14
CA PHE A 308 -6.44 -12.55 -38.51
C PHE A 308 -4.99 -12.24 -38.87
N SER A 309 -4.05 -12.84 -38.15
CA SER A 309 -2.62 -12.73 -38.41
C SER A 309 -2.07 -14.03 -39.00
N HIS A 310 -0.86 -13.99 -39.54
CA HIS A 310 -0.20 -15.17 -40.13
C HIS A 310 0.09 -16.28 -39.09
N SER A 311 0.06 -15.96 -37.79
CA SER A 311 0.34 -16.84 -36.66
C SER A 311 -0.92 -17.14 -35.81
N GLY A 312 -2.12 -16.92 -36.36
CA GLY A 312 -3.41 -17.21 -35.69
C GLY A 312 -4.29 -15.99 -35.44
N SER A 313 -5.48 -16.21 -34.87
CA SER A 313 -6.47 -15.16 -34.59
C SER A 313 -6.23 -14.48 -33.25
N TRP A 314 -6.30 -13.15 -33.22
CA TRP A 314 -6.39 -12.38 -31.99
C TRP A 314 -7.82 -12.34 -31.46
N LEU A 315 -8.01 -12.70 -30.20
CA LEU A 315 -9.29 -12.59 -29.50
C LEU A 315 -9.52 -11.14 -29.07
N ARG A 316 -10.77 -10.68 -29.13
CA ARG A 316 -11.14 -9.38 -28.58
C ARG A 316 -11.40 -9.51 -27.09
N PHE A 317 -10.83 -8.62 -26.30
CA PHE A 317 -11.03 -8.56 -24.86
C PHE A 317 -12.52 -8.45 -24.49
N ALA A 318 -13.29 -7.69 -25.28
CA ALA A 318 -14.73 -7.51 -25.08
C ALA A 318 -15.51 -8.84 -25.15
N ASP A 319 -15.11 -9.77 -26.03
CA ASP A 319 -15.78 -11.07 -26.18
C ASP A 319 -15.57 -11.94 -24.93
N LEU A 320 -14.45 -11.74 -24.22
CA LEU A 320 -14.14 -12.44 -22.97
C LEU A 320 -14.95 -11.93 -21.77
N CYS A 321 -15.62 -10.78 -21.90
CA CYS A 321 -16.35 -10.12 -20.83
C CYS A 321 -17.85 -10.46 -20.83
N SER A 322 -18.25 -11.52 -21.53
CA SER A 322 -19.65 -11.93 -21.66
C SER A 322 -20.27 -12.30 -20.29
N PRO A 323 -21.46 -11.79 -19.92
CA PRO A 323 -22.07 -12.05 -18.63
C PRO A 323 -22.24 -13.54 -18.32
N VAL A 324 -21.95 -13.93 -17.08
CA VAL A 324 -22.22 -15.27 -16.55
C VAL A 324 -23.44 -15.27 -15.63
N THR A 325 -24.00 -16.44 -15.35
CA THR A 325 -25.11 -16.56 -14.41
C THR A 325 -24.64 -16.36 -12.96
N ASP A 326 -25.54 -15.96 -12.06
CA ASP A 326 -25.21 -15.77 -10.64
C ASP A 326 -24.69 -17.05 -9.97
N GLN A 327 -25.16 -18.22 -10.43
CA GLN A 327 -24.69 -19.52 -9.97
C GLN A 327 -23.22 -19.75 -10.34
N VAL A 328 -22.84 -19.49 -11.59
CA VAL A 328 -21.45 -19.60 -12.06
C VAL A 328 -20.57 -18.58 -11.33
N ALA A 329 -21.06 -17.35 -11.19
CA ALA A 329 -20.36 -16.30 -10.48
C ALA A 329 -20.06 -16.68 -9.02
N SER A 330 -21.07 -17.20 -8.31
CA SER A 330 -20.91 -17.62 -6.91
C SER A 330 -19.93 -18.79 -6.78
N ALA A 331 -20.07 -19.81 -7.63
CA ALA A 331 -19.18 -20.97 -7.62
C ALA A 331 -17.71 -20.58 -7.89
N ARG A 332 -17.48 -19.64 -8.82
CA ARG A 332 -16.14 -19.14 -9.14
C ARG A 332 -15.52 -18.38 -7.97
N ILE A 333 -16.31 -17.60 -7.25
CA ILE A 333 -15.84 -16.88 -6.06
C ILE A 333 -15.52 -17.85 -4.92
N ASP A 334 -16.34 -18.87 -4.71
CA ASP A 334 -16.09 -19.89 -3.69
C ASP A 334 -14.85 -20.73 -4.01
N ASP A 335 -14.61 -21.04 -5.29
CA ASP A 335 -13.36 -21.65 -5.74
C ASP A 335 -12.17 -20.73 -5.45
N ALA A 336 -12.23 -19.45 -5.83
CA ALA A 336 -11.15 -18.49 -5.60
C ALA A 336 -10.77 -18.31 -4.13
N ARG A 337 -11.69 -18.54 -3.19
CA ARG A 337 -11.41 -18.51 -1.74
C ARG A 337 -10.46 -19.64 -1.31
N GLN A 338 -10.51 -20.76 -2.01
CA GLN A 338 -9.72 -21.97 -1.76
C GLN A 338 -8.44 -21.99 -2.62
N ASP A 339 -7.80 -20.85 -2.84
CA ASP A 339 -6.53 -20.76 -3.56
C ASP A 339 -5.35 -21.19 -2.69
N ASP A 340 -4.29 -21.68 -3.32
CA ASP A 340 -3.05 -22.06 -2.65
C ASP A 340 -2.26 -20.79 -2.26
N PRO A 341 -1.97 -20.56 -0.96
CA PRO A 341 -1.21 -19.40 -0.52
C PRO A 341 0.23 -19.34 -1.08
N ASP A 342 0.80 -20.46 -1.55
CA ASP A 342 2.13 -20.54 -2.18
C ASP A 342 2.10 -20.49 -3.71
N ARG A 343 0.94 -20.26 -4.35
CA ARG A 343 0.87 -20.10 -5.81
C ARG A 343 1.45 -18.75 -6.26
N ASP A 344 2.19 -18.74 -7.38
CA ASP A 344 2.58 -17.50 -8.08
C ASP A 344 1.34 -16.64 -8.37
N ALA A 345 1.26 -15.42 -7.83
CA ALA A 345 0.12 -14.53 -8.04
C ALA A 345 0.47 -13.32 -8.90
N LEU A 346 1.64 -12.72 -8.67
CA LEU A 346 2.11 -11.55 -9.39
C LEU A 346 3.59 -11.69 -9.72
N ILE A 347 3.96 -11.38 -10.95
CA ILE A 347 5.36 -11.31 -11.39
C ILE A 347 5.63 -9.90 -11.87
N VAL A 348 6.56 -9.22 -11.20
CA VAL A 348 7.00 -7.86 -11.58
C VAL A 348 8.48 -7.90 -11.90
N TYR A 349 8.85 -7.41 -13.08
CA TYR A 349 10.27 -7.28 -13.42
C TYR A 349 10.87 -6.04 -12.78
N THR A 350 11.95 -6.24 -12.04
CA THR A 350 12.82 -5.14 -11.63
C THR A 350 13.85 -4.90 -12.74
N SER A 351 14.37 -3.67 -12.83
CA SER A 351 15.48 -3.33 -13.74
C SER A 351 16.77 -4.10 -13.41
N GLY A 352 16.77 -4.88 -12.31
CA GLY A 352 17.79 -5.85 -11.97
C GLY A 352 19.09 -5.20 -11.49
N THR A 353 19.00 -4.32 -10.47
CA THR A 353 20.05 -3.43 -9.91
C THR A 353 21.27 -4.10 -9.25
N SER A 354 21.55 -5.37 -9.53
CA SER A 354 22.85 -5.97 -9.21
C SER A 354 23.51 -6.73 -10.38
N SER A 355 22.82 -6.96 -11.51
CA SER A 355 23.38 -7.76 -12.62
C SER A 355 23.03 -7.29 -14.04
N GLY A 356 22.35 -6.15 -14.22
CA GLY A 356 21.99 -5.59 -15.54
C GLY A 356 20.93 -6.38 -16.33
N ILE A 357 20.67 -7.62 -15.94
CA ILE A 357 19.61 -8.49 -16.45
C ILE A 357 18.35 -8.24 -15.62
N PRO A 358 17.23 -7.78 -16.22
CA PRO A 358 15.96 -7.65 -15.53
C PRO A 358 15.50 -8.99 -14.95
N LYS A 359 15.07 -9.00 -13.69
CA LYS A 359 14.65 -10.23 -13.00
C LYS A 359 13.17 -10.16 -12.63
N GLY A 360 12.42 -11.22 -12.94
CA GLY A 360 11.02 -11.33 -12.53
C GLY A 360 10.94 -11.67 -11.05
N CYS A 361 10.48 -10.75 -10.21
CA CYS A 361 10.21 -11.01 -8.81
C CYS A 361 8.88 -11.76 -8.69
N ILE A 362 8.90 -13.01 -8.24
CA ILE A 362 7.71 -13.82 -8.02
C ILE A 362 7.12 -13.48 -6.65
N ARG A 363 5.88 -13.00 -6.62
CA ARG A 363 5.10 -12.85 -5.40
C ARG A 363 3.99 -13.89 -5.37
N HIS A 364 3.96 -14.65 -4.29
CA HIS A 364 2.92 -15.63 -4.05
C HIS A 364 1.64 -14.95 -3.54
N VAL A 365 0.55 -15.71 -3.53
CA VAL A 365 -0.74 -15.29 -2.99
C VAL A 365 -0.62 -14.71 -1.58
N ARG A 366 0.12 -15.40 -0.69
CA ARG A 366 0.38 -14.94 0.69
C ARG A 366 1.20 -13.66 0.77
N ASP A 367 2.14 -13.46 -0.16
CA ASP A 367 3.01 -12.29 -0.18
C ASP A 367 2.16 -11.05 -0.47
N LEU A 368 1.24 -11.15 -1.44
CA LEU A 368 0.30 -10.08 -1.79
C LEU A 368 -0.75 -9.82 -0.70
N ALA A 369 -1.24 -10.87 -0.04
CA ALA A 369 -2.16 -10.75 1.08
C ALA A 369 -1.53 -9.95 2.23
N THR A 370 -0.33 -10.37 2.66
CA THR A 370 0.45 -9.70 3.71
C THR A 370 0.74 -8.25 3.32
N TYR A 371 1.20 -8.04 2.09
CA TYR A 371 1.44 -6.70 1.57
C TYR A 371 0.18 -5.82 1.62
N THR A 372 -0.99 -6.36 1.24
CA THR A 372 -2.26 -5.62 1.25
C THR A 372 -2.67 -5.20 2.66
N VAL A 373 -2.52 -6.09 3.65
CA VAL A 373 -2.86 -5.81 5.06
C VAL A 373 -1.90 -4.78 5.65
N GLN A 374 -0.59 -4.94 5.44
CA GLN A 374 0.42 -3.96 5.89
C GLN A 374 0.15 -2.57 5.32
N GLN A 375 -0.23 -2.53 4.05
CA GLN A 375 -0.53 -1.30 3.35
C GLN A 375 -1.81 -0.62 3.84
N ALA A 376 -2.82 -1.41 4.21
CA ALA A 376 -4.01 -0.89 4.87
C ALA A 376 -3.69 -0.33 6.27
N TRP A 377 -2.81 -1.01 7.01
CA TRP A 377 -2.37 -0.60 8.35
C TRP A 377 -1.65 0.76 8.37
N ASN A 378 -0.89 1.05 7.33
CA ASN A 378 -0.15 2.31 7.23
C ASN A 378 -1.04 3.54 7.11
N LEU A 379 -2.37 3.39 7.02
CA LEU A 379 -3.32 4.48 6.94
C LEU A 379 -4.38 4.48 8.05
N PRO A 380 -4.86 5.66 8.46
CA PRO A 380 -6.05 5.75 9.30
C PRO A 380 -7.30 5.27 8.53
N GLY A 381 -7.81 4.09 8.87
CA GLY A 381 -9.23 3.68 8.85
C GLY A 381 -10.13 4.00 7.64
N ASP A 382 -9.60 4.27 6.45
CA ASP A 382 -10.41 4.83 5.35
C ASP A 382 -11.21 3.74 4.61
N THR A 383 -12.34 3.37 5.19
CA THR A 383 -13.38 2.68 4.42
C THR A 383 -14.06 3.67 3.47
N GLY A 384 -14.00 3.44 2.15
CA GLY A 384 -14.72 4.26 1.16
C GLY A 384 -14.00 5.52 0.63
N GLY A 385 -12.68 5.61 0.78
CA GLY A 385 -11.85 6.71 0.25
C GLY A 385 -11.84 6.84 -1.29
N LYS A 386 -11.15 7.85 -1.82
CA LYS A 386 -10.93 8.06 -3.27
C LYS A 386 -9.45 8.19 -3.56
N ARG A 387 -8.89 7.21 -4.27
CA ARG A 387 -7.46 7.06 -4.51
C ARG A 387 -7.09 7.23 -5.97
N ALA A 388 -6.06 8.02 -6.25
CA ALA A 388 -5.44 8.04 -7.57
C ALA A 388 -4.56 6.80 -7.82
N LEU A 389 -4.66 6.18 -8.99
CA LEU A 389 -3.72 5.17 -9.46
C LEU A 389 -2.96 5.72 -10.67
N GLN A 390 -1.71 6.14 -10.42
CA GLN A 390 -0.83 6.80 -11.40
C GLN A 390 0.52 6.11 -11.58
N THR A 391 0.91 5.28 -10.62
CA THR A 391 2.13 4.50 -10.70
C THR A 391 1.97 3.45 -11.80
N ALA A 392 3.03 3.21 -12.57
CA ALA A 392 2.96 2.28 -13.69
C ALA A 392 2.61 0.87 -13.22
N ASN A 393 1.65 0.21 -13.87
CA ASN A 393 1.19 -1.15 -13.53
C ASN A 393 2.27 -2.23 -13.52
N PHE A 394 3.37 -2.06 -14.27
CA PHE A 394 4.55 -2.92 -14.26
C PHE A 394 5.49 -2.65 -13.07
N ARG A 395 5.05 -1.91 -12.05
CA ARG A 395 5.73 -1.70 -10.77
C ARG A 395 4.81 -2.17 -9.64
N VAL A 396 5.38 -2.79 -8.59
CA VAL A 396 4.60 -3.40 -7.49
C VAL A 396 3.62 -2.43 -6.81
N ILE A 397 3.96 -1.14 -6.76
CA ILE A 397 3.13 -0.12 -6.11
C ILE A 397 1.72 -0.06 -6.73
N ALA A 398 1.56 -0.25 -8.04
CA ALA A 398 0.27 -0.11 -8.71
C ALA A 398 -0.71 -1.24 -8.37
N PRO A 399 -0.37 -2.55 -8.51
CA PRO A 399 -1.16 -3.64 -7.95
C PRO A 399 -1.45 -3.45 -6.46
N GLY A 400 -0.46 -2.99 -5.70
CA GLY A 400 -0.60 -2.65 -4.28
C GLY A 400 -1.68 -1.61 -4.00
N CYS A 401 -1.68 -0.52 -4.76
CA CYS A 401 -2.68 0.54 -4.67
C CYS A 401 -4.08 0.03 -5.00
N ALA A 402 -4.21 -0.85 -6.00
CA ALA A 402 -5.49 -1.44 -6.37
C ALA A 402 -6.03 -2.38 -5.27
N LEU A 403 -5.21 -3.32 -4.81
CA LEU A 403 -5.57 -4.29 -3.77
C LEU A 403 -5.97 -3.60 -2.47
N LYS A 404 -5.19 -2.62 -2.02
CA LYS A 404 -5.51 -1.81 -0.83
C LYS A 404 -6.80 -1.02 -1.02
N ALA A 405 -7.08 -0.50 -2.22
CA ALA A 405 -8.31 0.26 -2.48
C ALA A 405 -9.52 -0.67 -2.43
N TRP A 406 -9.42 -1.84 -3.04
CA TRP A 406 -10.47 -2.87 -2.96
C TRP A 406 -10.70 -3.31 -1.52
N TYR A 407 -9.65 -3.60 -0.76
CA TYR A 407 -9.72 -3.94 0.67
C TYR A 407 -10.49 -2.89 1.50
N GLY A 408 -10.19 -1.60 1.31
CA GLY A 408 -10.88 -0.51 1.99
C GLY A 408 -12.24 -0.12 1.39
N GLY A 409 -12.69 -0.73 0.29
CA GLY A 409 -13.90 -0.28 -0.42
C GLY A 409 -13.76 1.12 -1.07
N ALA A 410 -12.53 1.57 -1.31
CA ALA A 410 -12.20 2.87 -1.87
C ALA A 410 -12.32 2.91 -3.41
N THR A 411 -12.70 4.07 -3.95
CA THR A 411 -12.71 4.33 -5.39
C THR A 411 -11.31 4.49 -5.95
N ILE A 412 -10.98 3.74 -7.02
CA ILE A 412 -9.77 3.99 -7.82
C ILE A 412 -10.08 5.03 -8.90
N ILE A 413 -9.20 6.01 -9.06
CA ILE A 413 -9.30 7.08 -10.05
C ILE A 413 -8.08 7.00 -10.96
N LEU A 414 -8.30 6.74 -12.26
CA LEU A 414 -7.27 6.80 -13.29
C LEU A 414 -7.38 8.19 -13.93
N THR A 415 -6.31 8.98 -13.90
CA THR A 415 -6.33 10.32 -14.51
C THR A 415 -5.85 10.30 -15.97
N GLY A 416 -5.34 9.16 -16.43
CA GLY A 416 -4.91 8.92 -17.80
C GLY A 416 -4.13 7.61 -17.94
N ARG A 417 -3.77 7.25 -19.18
CA ARG A 417 -2.86 6.13 -19.48
C ARG A 417 -1.42 6.42 -19.08
N ILE A 418 -1.04 7.71 -19.16
CA ILE A 418 0.26 8.25 -18.79
C ILE A 418 -0.01 9.36 -17.78
N PHE A 419 0.91 9.51 -16.83
CA PHE A 419 0.85 10.59 -15.86
C PHE A 419 0.97 11.95 -16.56
N ASP A 420 0.01 12.82 -16.28
CA ASP A 420 -0.03 14.22 -16.70
C ASP A 420 -0.37 15.05 -15.46
N PRO A 421 0.48 16.00 -15.05
CA PRO A 421 0.31 16.71 -13.79
C PRO A 421 -0.90 17.67 -13.82
N VAL A 422 -1.28 18.20 -14.98
CA VAL A 422 -2.46 19.06 -15.12
C VAL A 422 -3.73 18.22 -14.97
N LYS A 423 -3.84 17.11 -15.72
CA LYS A 423 -4.98 16.19 -15.62
C LYS A 423 -5.10 15.56 -14.25
N PHE A 424 -3.97 15.31 -13.59
CA PHE A 424 -3.96 14.84 -12.21
C PHE A 424 -4.58 15.86 -11.26
N LEU A 425 -4.17 17.13 -11.35
CA LEU A 425 -4.71 18.20 -10.52
C LEU A 425 -6.19 18.48 -10.79
N ASP A 426 -6.61 18.47 -12.05
CA ASP A 426 -8.03 18.57 -12.43
C ASP A 426 -8.84 17.44 -11.78
N ALA A 427 -8.38 16.20 -11.93
CA ALA A 427 -9.06 15.05 -11.35
C ALA A 427 -9.04 15.06 -9.81
N MET A 428 -7.98 15.56 -9.19
CA MET A 428 -7.88 15.67 -7.73
C MET A 428 -8.98 16.55 -7.15
N GLU A 429 -9.19 17.72 -7.77
CA GLU A 429 -10.23 18.69 -7.39
C GLU A 429 -11.64 18.19 -7.75
N GLU A 430 -11.85 17.75 -8.99
CA GLU A 430 -13.16 17.27 -9.47
C GLU A 430 -13.64 16.03 -8.72
N GLU A 431 -12.73 15.10 -8.43
CA GLU A 431 -13.08 13.87 -7.71
C GLU A 431 -13.08 14.03 -6.22
N ARG A 432 -12.53 15.12 -5.68
CA ARG A 432 -12.26 15.27 -4.26
C ARG A 432 -11.46 14.07 -3.76
N MET A 433 -10.30 13.81 -4.38
CA MET A 433 -9.41 12.73 -3.99
C MET A 433 -9.05 12.85 -2.51
N THR A 434 -9.03 11.71 -1.82
CA THR A 434 -8.70 11.66 -0.39
C THR A 434 -7.34 11.05 -0.13
N GLU A 435 -6.84 10.26 -1.08
CA GLU A 435 -5.52 9.66 -1.02
C GLU A 435 -4.82 9.72 -2.38
N VAL A 436 -3.51 10.02 -2.34
CA VAL A 436 -2.67 9.96 -3.53
C VAL A 436 -1.36 9.23 -3.23
N VAL A 437 -0.92 8.44 -4.21
CA VAL A 437 0.37 7.76 -4.19
C VAL A 437 1.18 8.26 -5.39
N LEU A 438 2.28 8.94 -5.12
CA LEU A 438 3.07 9.63 -6.13
C LEU A 438 4.55 9.33 -5.91
N LEU A 439 5.29 9.15 -7.00
CA LEU A 439 6.76 9.11 -6.94
C LEU A 439 7.31 10.53 -6.69
N PRO A 440 8.52 10.69 -6.12
CA PRO A 440 9.11 12.01 -5.90
C PRO A 440 9.11 12.91 -7.14
N ALA A 441 9.46 12.36 -8.31
CA ALA A 441 9.42 13.10 -9.57
C ALA A 441 8.01 13.59 -9.96
N GLN A 442 6.96 12.82 -9.63
CA GLN A 442 5.57 13.21 -9.88
C GLN A 442 5.14 14.33 -8.93
N LEU A 443 5.58 14.29 -7.66
CA LEU A 443 5.35 15.37 -6.70
C LEU A 443 5.97 16.68 -7.19
N TYR A 444 7.23 16.67 -7.62
CA TYR A 444 7.87 17.86 -8.18
C TYR A 444 7.16 18.38 -9.42
N ALA A 445 6.74 17.49 -10.33
CA ALA A 445 6.02 17.88 -11.54
C ALA A 445 4.67 18.56 -11.21
N ILE A 446 3.93 18.02 -10.23
CA ILE A 446 2.67 18.61 -9.78
C ILE A 446 2.90 19.97 -9.10
N ALA A 447 3.89 20.07 -8.20
CA ALA A 447 4.21 21.32 -7.52
C ALA A 447 4.66 22.42 -8.50
N ALA A 448 5.36 22.04 -9.56
CA ALA A 448 5.80 22.97 -10.62
C ALA A 448 4.68 23.36 -11.61
N THR A 449 3.50 22.75 -11.52
CA THR A 449 2.40 23.01 -12.47
C THR A 449 1.74 24.37 -12.20
N PRO A 450 1.59 25.24 -13.22
CA PRO A 450 0.92 26.54 -13.05
C PRO A 450 -0.48 26.40 -12.43
N GLY A 451 -0.75 27.22 -11.42
CA GLY A 451 -2.03 27.21 -10.71
C GLY A 451 -2.16 26.11 -9.64
N PHE A 452 -1.12 25.32 -9.36
CA PHE A 452 -1.10 24.32 -8.28
C PHE A 452 -1.62 24.88 -6.95
N GLU A 453 -1.12 26.05 -6.53
CA GLU A 453 -1.52 26.71 -5.28
C GLU A 453 -3.02 27.03 -5.24
N LEU A 454 -3.62 27.36 -6.39
CA LEU A 454 -5.02 27.75 -6.52
C LEU A 454 -6.02 26.57 -6.50
N ARG A 455 -5.54 25.32 -6.65
CA ARG A 455 -6.41 24.13 -6.67
C ARG A 455 -6.99 23.81 -5.29
N ASP A 456 -8.26 23.40 -5.23
CA ASP A 456 -8.85 22.84 -4.00
C ASP A 456 -8.20 21.49 -3.66
N LYS A 457 -7.43 21.48 -2.58
CA LYS A 457 -6.73 20.31 -2.01
C LYS A 457 -7.37 19.84 -0.70
N SER A 458 -8.50 20.44 -0.29
CA SER A 458 -9.11 20.25 1.05
C SER A 458 -9.63 18.84 1.32
N SER A 459 -9.88 18.04 0.28
CA SER A 459 -10.32 16.65 0.44
C SER A 459 -9.18 15.68 0.72
N LEU A 460 -7.93 16.08 0.44
CA LEU A 460 -6.78 15.20 0.57
C LEU A 460 -6.49 14.98 2.06
N ARG A 461 -6.56 13.72 2.48
CA ARG A 461 -6.32 13.28 3.86
C ARG A 461 -4.95 12.60 3.99
N PHE A 462 -4.49 11.97 2.92
CA PHE A 462 -3.26 11.19 2.92
C PHE A 462 -2.48 11.31 1.60
N MET A 463 -1.16 11.40 1.71
CA MET A 463 -0.23 11.35 0.59
C MET A 463 0.92 10.40 0.93
N MET A 464 1.23 9.51 -0.02
CA MET A 464 2.40 8.64 0.07
C MET A 464 3.37 8.92 -1.07
N SER A 465 4.66 8.91 -0.75
CA SER A 465 5.74 8.92 -1.72
C SER A 465 6.81 7.90 -1.37
N GLY A 466 7.17 7.03 -2.33
CA GLY A 466 8.12 5.95 -2.10
C GLY A 466 8.23 4.96 -3.26
N GLY A 467 9.18 4.02 -3.12
CA GLY A 467 9.51 2.99 -4.12
C GLY A 467 9.06 1.56 -3.75
N ASP A 468 8.96 1.26 -2.46
CA ASP A 468 8.35 0.04 -1.88
C ASP A 468 7.91 0.35 -0.44
N ILE A 469 7.00 -0.45 0.13
CA ILE A 469 6.21 -0.03 1.29
C ILE A 469 6.09 -1.14 2.34
N ILE A 470 7.20 -1.35 3.04
CA ILE A 470 7.30 -2.22 4.22
C ILE A 470 7.47 -1.41 5.52
N PHE A 471 7.35 -0.09 5.44
CA PHE A 471 7.51 0.84 6.56
C PHE A 471 6.19 1.53 6.88
N THR A 472 5.88 1.64 8.17
CA THR A 472 4.84 2.47 8.75
C THR A 472 5.32 3.91 8.87
N TRP A 473 4.41 4.84 8.61
CA TRP A 473 4.65 6.27 8.74
C TRP A 473 3.83 6.82 9.91
N PRO A 474 4.38 6.91 11.14
CA PRO A 474 3.61 7.36 12.30
C PRO A 474 3.50 8.89 12.42
N TYR A 475 4.07 9.65 11.47
CA TYR A 475 4.19 11.10 11.55
C TYR A 475 3.03 11.79 10.82
N TRP A 476 1.97 12.12 11.57
CA TRP A 476 0.72 12.67 11.04
C TRP A 476 0.44 14.12 11.49
N ASP A 477 1.14 14.61 12.51
CA ASP A 477 0.84 15.87 13.19
C ASP A 477 1.49 17.11 12.54
N GLY A 478 2.08 16.95 11.35
CA GLY A 478 2.78 18.01 10.61
C GLY A 478 4.23 17.67 10.30
N ILE A 479 4.87 18.48 9.42
CA ILE A 479 6.26 18.27 9.00
C ILE A 479 7.24 18.44 10.18
N GLU A 480 6.87 19.23 11.17
CA GLU A 480 7.62 19.50 12.39
C GLU A 480 7.73 18.26 13.29
N SER A 481 6.81 17.31 13.14
CA SER A 481 6.83 16.04 13.88
C SER A 481 7.78 15.00 13.28
N ILE A 482 8.30 15.24 12.07
CA ILE A 482 9.16 14.29 11.35
C ILE A 482 10.60 14.44 11.87
N PRO A 483 11.22 13.37 12.40
CA PRO A 483 12.58 13.43 12.92
C PRO A 483 13.58 13.34 11.76
N PHE A 484 13.91 14.47 11.14
CA PHE A 484 14.93 14.48 10.08
C PHE A 484 16.32 14.17 10.65
N TYR A 485 17.09 13.33 9.94
CA TYR A 485 18.50 13.09 10.22
C TYR A 485 19.34 13.70 9.10
N SER A 486 20.11 14.75 9.39
CA SER A 486 20.90 15.49 8.39
C SER A 486 20.06 15.87 7.16
N GLY A 487 18.81 16.26 7.40
CA GLY A 487 17.86 16.63 6.37
C GLY A 487 17.22 15.49 5.57
N ILE A 488 17.52 14.24 5.94
CA ILE A 488 16.91 13.05 5.39
C ILE A 488 15.73 12.68 6.27
N ALA A 489 14.53 12.63 5.68
CA ALA A 489 13.38 12.06 6.34
C ALA A 489 13.61 10.56 6.54
N PRO A 490 13.14 9.97 7.66
CA PRO A 490 13.18 8.53 7.81
C PRO A 490 12.38 7.86 6.68
N LEU A 491 12.57 6.56 6.47
CA LEU A 491 11.59 5.71 5.78
C LEU A 491 10.38 5.40 6.66
N GLY A 492 10.53 5.52 7.98
CA GLY A 492 9.54 5.17 8.97
C GLY A 492 10.00 4.00 9.82
N ARG A 493 9.04 3.21 10.33
CA ARG A 493 9.30 2.04 11.19
C ARG A 493 8.86 0.76 10.51
N PRO A 494 9.42 -0.42 10.79
CA PRO A 494 8.96 -1.67 10.19
C PRO A 494 7.44 -1.85 10.35
N SER A 495 6.76 -2.27 9.28
CA SER A 495 5.32 -2.57 9.33
C SER A 495 5.06 -3.80 10.20
N PRO A 496 3.83 -3.97 10.72
CA PRO A 496 3.47 -5.19 11.44
C PRO A 496 3.80 -6.44 10.61
N GLY A 497 4.40 -7.45 11.26
CA GLY A 497 4.88 -8.66 10.58
C GLY A 497 6.17 -8.48 9.76
N SER A 498 6.81 -7.30 9.81
CA SER A 498 8.13 -7.06 9.24
C SER A 498 9.18 -6.87 10.33
N ARG A 499 10.39 -7.36 10.08
CA ARG A 499 11.59 -7.07 10.86
C ARG A 499 12.66 -6.48 9.96
N VAL A 500 13.47 -5.60 10.52
CA VAL A 500 14.62 -5.03 9.81
C VAL A 500 15.84 -5.08 10.70
N ARG A 501 17.02 -5.12 10.07
CA ARG A 501 18.31 -4.95 10.73
C ARG A 501 19.29 -4.27 9.79
N LEU A 502 20.37 -3.76 10.36
CA LEU A 502 21.50 -3.21 9.62
C LEU A 502 22.69 -4.12 9.80
N ILE A 503 23.33 -4.53 8.70
CA ILE A 503 24.50 -5.41 8.71
C ILE A 503 25.75 -4.60 8.35
N GLY A 504 26.77 -4.67 9.20
CA GLY A 504 28.07 -4.04 9.00
C GLY A 504 28.98 -4.83 8.07
N GLU A 505 30.18 -4.30 7.80
CA GLU A 505 31.16 -4.94 6.90
C GLU A 505 31.65 -6.30 7.40
N ASP A 506 31.59 -6.54 8.72
CA ASP A 506 31.95 -7.81 9.35
C ASP A 506 30.83 -8.86 9.28
N ASN A 507 29.76 -8.58 8.54
CA ASN A 507 28.53 -9.38 8.42
C ASN A 507 27.76 -9.59 9.74
N LYS A 508 27.94 -8.69 10.73
CA LYS A 508 27.14 -8.70 11.97
C LYS A 508 26.15 -7.55 12.01
N THR A 509 25.12 -7.70 12.84
CA THR A 509 24.17 -6.62 13.12
C THR A 509 24.90 -5.49 13.85
N VAL A 510 24.78 -4.27 13.34
CA VAL A 510 25.34 -3.07 13.99
C VAL A 510 24.39 -2.53 15.06
N GLU A 511 24.91 -1.71 15.98
CA GLU A 511 24.09 -1.06 17.01
C GLU A 511 23.22 0.05 16.42
N ARG A 512 22.21 0.52 17.18
CA ARG A 512 21.43 1.70 16.78
C ARG A 512 22.34 2.93 16.75
N GLY A 513 22.09 3.82 15.79
CA GLY A 513 22.97 4.95 15.50
C GLY A 513 24.15 4.63 14.59
N GLU A 514 24.48 3.36 14.37
CA GLU A 514 25.51 2.94 13.43
C GLU A 514 24.94 2.68 12.03
N PHE A 515 25.81 2.82 11.02
CA PHE A 515 25.44 2.57 9.62
C PHE A 515 25.69 1.11 9.23
N GLY A 516 24.77 0.55 8.45
CA GLY A 516 24.92 -0.78 7.85
C GLY A 516 23.98 -1.00 6.67
N GLU A 517 24.13 -2.13 5.98
CA GLU A 517 23.24 -2.55 4.91
C GLU A 517 21.88 -2.98 5.49
N LEU A 518 20.80 -2.41 4.98
CA LEU A 518 19.44 -2.71 5.38
C LEU A 518 19.01 -4.10 4.90
N HIS A 519 18.74 -4.99 5.85
CA HIS A 519 18.17 -6.31 5.59
C HIS A 519 16.75 -6.38 6.15
N ILE A 520 15.85 -7.00 5.40
CA ILE A 520 14.41 -7.06 5.72
C ILE A 520 13.96 -8.51 5.81
N GLN A 521 13.16 -8.81 6.83
CA GLN A 521 12.38 -10.04 6.93
C GLN A 521 10.90 -9.67 6.89
N SER A 522 10.17 -10.17 5.90
CA SER A 522 8.71 -10.10 5.88
C SER A 522 8.12 -11.06 4.85
N ASP A 523 6.91 -11.54 5.08
CA ASP A 523 6.18 -12.37 4.11
C ASP A 523 5.71 -11.56 2.90
N SER A 524 5.63 -10.23 2.99
CA SER A 524 5.33 -9.38 1.83
C SER A 524 6.50 -9.27 0.83
N VAL A 525 7.73 -9.63 1.23
CA VAL A 525 8.90 -9.60 0.35
C VAL A 525 8.93 -10.86 -0.52
N PHE A 526 9.03 -10.66 -1.84
CA PHE A 526 9.11 -11.74 -2.82
C PHE A 526 10.14 -12.82 -2.42
N LYS A 527 9.86 -14.08 -2.72
CA LYS A 527 10.72 -15.19 -2.26
C LYS A 527 11.76 -15.64 -3.26
N SER A 528 11.49 -15.41 -4.54
CA SER A 528 12.34 -15.92 -5.61
C SER A 528 12.32 -15.02 -6.84
N TYR A 529 13.42 -15.07 -7.58
CA TYR A 529 13.46 -14.59 -8.96
C TYR A 529 13.07 -15.71 -9.91
N LEU A 530 12.25 -15.37 -10.89
CA LEU A 530 11.94 -16.22 -12.01
C LEU A 530 13.20 -16.50 -12.85
N ALA A 531 13.39 -17.77 -13.24
CA ALA A 531 14.47 -18.24 -14.10
C ALA A 531 15.89 -17.82 -13.65
N ALA A 532 16.08 -17.54 -12.35
CA ALA A 532 17.36 -17.14 -11.79
C ALA A 532 17.59 -17.70 -10.36
N PRO A 533 17.51 -19.04 -10.17
CA PRO A 533 17.68 -19.67 -8.86
C PRO A 533 19.07 -19.46 -8.26
N ASP A 534 20.10 -19.29 -9.09
CA ASP A 534 21.49 -19.08 -8.64
C ASP A 534 21.77 -17.63 -8.21
N LYS A 535 20.81 -16.70 -8.37
CA LYS A 535 20.94 -15.29 -7.97
C LYS A 535 20.18 -14.98 -6.68
N MET A 536 19.97 -16.00 -5.86
CA MET A 536 19.37 -15.89 -4.52
C MET A 536 20.33 -15.37 -3.46
N ASP A 537 21.57 -14.95 -3.78
CA ASP A 537 22.50 -14.38 -2.78
C ASP A 537 21.95 -13.16 -2.01
N VAL A 538 20.86 -12.57 -2.53
CA VAL A 538 20.10 -11.49 -1.90
C VAL A 538 19.07 -11.99 -0.87
N VAL A 539 18.79 -13.29 -0.79
CA VAL A 539 17.93 -13.92 0.21
C VAL A 539 18.73 -14.99 0.95
N TYR A 540 18.70 -14.97 2.28
CA TYR A 540 19.38 -15.99 3.09
C TYR A 540 18.56 -16.38 4.31
N MET A 541 18.88 -17.54 4.86
CA MET A 541 18.27 -18.08 6.07
C MET A 541 19.27 -17.98 7.22
N ASP A 542 18.79 -17.52 8.37
CA ASP A 542 19.48 -17.66 9.66
C ASP A 542 18.52 -18.19 10.73
N GLN A 543 18.98 -18.19 11.99
CA GLN A 543 18.19 -18.63 13.15
C GLN A 543 16.90 -17.81 13.38
N ASP A 544 16.85 -16.57 12.90
CA ASP A 544 15.71 -15.67 13.05
C ASP A 544 14.75 -15.75 11.85
N GLY A 545 15.14 -16.43 10.77
CA GLY A 545 14.29 -16.74 9.62
C GLY A 545 14.88 -16.27 8.28
N ARG A 546 13.99 -15.94 7.33
CA ARG A 546 14.37 -15.53 5.97
C ARG A 546 14.62 -14.04 5.88
N TRP A 547 15.77 -13.64 5.38
CA TRP A 547 16.17 -12.23 5.22
C TRP A 547 16.43 -11.89 3.76
N PHE A 548 16.03 -10.68 3.36
CA PHE A 548 16.29 -10.08 2.07
C PHE A 548 17.28 -8.92 2.22
N LYS A 549 18.38 -8.96 1.47
CA LYS A 549 19.42 -7.93 1.36
C LYS A 549 18.98 -6.87 0.35
N THR A 550 18.81 -5.63 0.80
CA THR A 550 18.36 -4.54 -0.09
C THR A 550 19.49 -3.95 -0.93
N GLY A 551 20.73 -4.04 -0.47
CA GLY A 551 21.84 -3.22 -0.96
C GLY A 551 21.70 -1.73 -0.63
N ASP A 552 20.79 -1.33 0.26
CA ASP A 552 20.63 0.05 0.75
C ASP A 552 21.41 0.25 2.05
N LEU A 553 22.20 1.32 2.11
CA LEU A 553 22.89 1.73 3.34
C LEU A 553 21.93 2.59 4.17
N GLY A 554 21.85 2.31 5.46
CA GLY A 554 20.98 3.04 6.37
C GLY A 554 21.46 3.04 7.82
N MET A 555 20.68 3.72 8.66
CA MET A 555 20.85 3.84 10.10
C MET A 555 19.48 3.66 10.78
N ILE A 556 19.44 3.00 11.93
CA ILE A 556 18.24 2.93 12.78
C ILE A 556 18.53 3.79 14.02
N ASN A 557 17.72 4.81 14.28
CA ASN A 557 17.90 5.65 15.47
C ASN A 557 17.39 4.95 16.74
N ASP A 558 17.60 5.57 17.90
CA ASP A 558 17.13 5.03 19.20
C ASP A 558 15.62 4.87 19.29
N ALA A 559 14.86 5.67 18.55
CA ALA A 559 13.40 5.58 18.47
C ALA A 559 12.91 4.45 17.53
N GLY A 560 13.82 3.77 16.82
CA GLY A 560 13.52 2.69 15.88
C GLY A 560 13.13 3.16 14.47
N ASP A 561 13.34 4.44 14.15
CA ASP A 561 13.13 4.97 12.80
C ASP A 561 14.31 4.60 11.90
N VAL A 562 13.98 4.11 10.71
CA VAL A 562 14.94 3.68 9.72
C VAL A 562 15.22 4.83 8.75
N TYR A 563 16.47 5.13 8.50
CA TYR A 563 16.91 6.13 7.52
C TYR A 563 17.69 5.43 6.43
N ILE A 564 17.41 5.71 5.16
CA ILE A 564 18.28 5.33 4.03
C ILE A 564 19.02 6.57 3.58
N THR A 565 20.34 6.49 3.51
CA THR A 565 21.15 7.62 3.05
C THR A 565 21.42 7.51 1.57
N ALA A 566 21.23 8.62 0.83
CA ALA A 566 21.72 8.79 -0.53
C ALA A 566 22.58 10.04 -0.72
N VAL A 567 23.36 10.37 0.31
CA VAL A 567 24.49 11.31 0.33
C VAL A 567 25.46 10.75 1.36
N VAL A 568 26.77 10.87 1.12
CA VAL A 568 27.79 10.38 2.06
C VAL A 568 28.05 11.46 3.12
N GLY A 569 28.05 11.09 4.40
CA GLY A 569 28.40 11.99 5.48
C GLY A 569 29.90 12.03 5.70
N ARG A 570 30.50 13.24 5.73
CA ARG A 570 31.90 13.44 6.11
C ARG A 570 31.96 13.68 7.62
N PRO A 571 32.90 13.07 8.38
CA PRO A 571 33.10 13.39 9.78
C PRO A 571 33.39 14.89 9.99
N HIS A 572 32.64 15.54 10.88
CA HIS A 572 32.83 16.96 11.20
C HIS A 572 33.04 17.15 12.71
N PRO A 573 34.04 17.92 13.17
CA PRO A 573 34.43 18.00 14.59
C PRO A 573 33.31 18.46 15.54
N THR A 574 32.35 19.22 15.05
CA THR A 574 31.28 19.81 15.87
C THR A 574 29.88 19.26 15.56
N LEU A 575 29.70 18.68 14.37
CA LEU A 575 28.36 18.27 13.87
C LEU A 575 28.20 16.74 13.83
N GLY A 576 29.24 15.98 14.19
CA GLY A 576 29.29 14.54 13.99
C GLY A 576 29.54 14.20 12.53
N GLN A 577 28.57 14.49 11.65
CA GLN A 577 28.73 14.40 10.20
C GLN A 577 28.11 15.58 9.44
N GLU A 578 28.72 15.96 8.32
CA GLU A 578 28.22 16.98 7.40
C GLU A 578 27.96 16.42 5.99
N PRO A 579 26.95 16.93 5.26
CA PRO A 579 26.63 16.47 3.90
C PRO A 579 27.71 16.92 2.90
N PHE A 580 28.30 15.95 2.19
CA PHE A 580 29.39 16.19 1.23
C PHE A 580 29.03 15.65 -0.16
N ALA A 581 29.04 16.52 -1.17
CA ALA A 581 28.63 16.17 -2.52
C ALA A 581 29.80 15.61 -3.35
N ILE A 582 29.60 14.46 -4.00
CA ILE A 582 30.56 13.89 -4.95
C ILE A 582 29.92 13.94 -6.34
N LEU A 583 30.59 14.61 -7.29
CA LEU A 583 30.06 14.93 -8.62
C LEU A 583 30.98 14.36 -9.71
N ARG A 584 30.44 14.09 -10.91
CA ARG A 584 31.29 13.72 -12.06
C ARG A 584 32.17 14.88 -12.54
N SER A 585 31.60 16.07 -12.58
CA SER A 585 32.20 17.31 -13.06
C SER A 585 31.40 18.48 -12.49
N PHE A 586 32.06 19.60 -12.22
CA PHE A 586 31.40 20.85 -11.85
C PHE A 586 30.83 21.60 -13.06
N ASN A 587 31.13 21.19 -14.30
CA ASN A 587 30.61 21.78 -15.55
C ASN A 587 30.69 23.32 -15.57
N GLU A 588 31.91 23.86 -15.40
CA GLU A 588 32.22 25.30 -15.39
C GLU A 588 31.64 26.09 -14.21
N LYS A 589 30.96 25.42 -13.25
CA LYS A 589 30.52 26.03 -11.99
C LYS A 589 31.56 25.89 -10.89
N SER A 590 31.55 26.81 -9.95
CA SER A 590 32.40 26.74 -8.75
C SER A 590 31.69 26.00 -7.62
N LYS A 591 32.45 25.56 -6.61
CA LYS A 591 31.88 25.00 -5.36
C LYS A 591 30.97 26.00 -4.65
N SER A 592 31.31 27.30 -4.74
CA SER A 592 30.49 28.40 -4.24
C SER A 592 29.17 28.53 -5.01
N ASP A 593 29.16 28.34 -6.33
CA ASP A 593 27.91 28.36 -7.11
C ASP A 593 26.98 27.21 -6.69
N LEU A 594 27.56 26.04 -6.43
CA LEU A 594 26.82 24.86 -6.01
C LEU A 594 26.23 25.03 -4.60
N SER A 595 27.02 25.56 -3.67
CA SER A 595 26.57 25.85 -2.31
C SER A 595 25.53 26.96 -2.30
N ALA A 596 25.73 28.03 -3.09
CA ALA A 596 24.76 29.10 -3.25
C ALA A 596 23.45 28.61 -3.88
N HIS A 597 23.51 27.66 -4.81
CA HIS A 597 22.33 27.03 -5.39
C HIS A 597 21.55 26.21 -4.36
N VAL A 598 22.23 25.39 -3.54
CA VAL A 598 21.61 24.62 -2.46
C VAL A 598 20.97 25.55 -1.42
N ILE A 599 21.68 26.62 -1.02
CA ILE A 599 21.15 27.64 -0.11
C ILE A 599 19.95 28.37 -0.71
N ALA A 600 19.99 28.73 -2.00
CA ALA A 600 18.88 29.39 -2.68
C ALA A 600 17.64 28.49 -2.78
N MET A 601 17.83 27.18 -2.89
CA MET A 601 16.75 26.20 -3.01
C MET A 601 16.17 25.74 -1.67
N HIS A 602 17.00 25.67 -0.63
CA HIS A 602 16.67 25.00 0.63
C HIS A 602 16.79 25.90 1.87
N GLY A 603 17.33 27.11 1.73
CA GLY A 603 17.50 28.07 2.83
C GLY A 603 18.92 28.12 3.39
N PRO A 604 19.24 29.15 4.20
CA PRO A 604 20.59 29.43 4.69
C PRO A 604 21.13 28.38 5.66
N ASP A 605 20.26 27.58 6.28
CA ASP A 605 20.65 26.50 7.19
C ASP A 605 21.14 25.23 6.45
N TRP A 606 20.99 25.19 5.13
CA TRP A 606 21.33 24.05 4.28
C TRP A 606 22.62 24.30 3.50
N VAL A 607 23.73 24.10 4.19
CA VAL A 607 25.08 24.31 3.64
C VAL A 607 25.76 22.97 3.43
N LEU A 608 26.27 22.75 2.21
CA LEU A 608 27.15 21.61 1.94
C LEU A 608 28.47 21.78 2.70
N GLY A 609 28.90 20.75 3.42
CA GLY A 609 30.24 20.71 4.01
C GLY A 609 31.34 20.74 2.94
N GLY A 610 30.99 20.34 1.72
CA GLY A 610 31.81 20.60 0.54
C GLY A 610 31.33 19.81 -0.69
N ALA A 611 32.07 19.99 -1.77
CA ALA A 611 31.88 19.24 -3.00
C ALA A 611 33.22 18.86 -3.64
N ILE A 612 33.27 17.70 -4.28
CA ILE A 612 34.46 17.20 -4.98
C ILE A 612 34.09 16.49 -6.28
N GLU A 613 34.99 16.54 -7.26
CA GLU A 613 34.86 15.76 -8.48
C GLU A 613 35.44 14.36 -8.31
N LEU A 614 34.83 13.37 -8.95
CA LEU A 614 35.32 11.98 -8.97
C LEU A 614 36.79 11.88 -9.36
N LYS A 615 37.22 12.66 -10.36
CA LYS A 615 38.60 12.66 -10.85
C LYS A 615 39.60 13.01 -9.74
N THR A 616 39.20 13.84 -8.78
CA THR A 616 40.04 14.26 -7.64
C THR A 616 40.16 13.16 -6.59
N LEU A 617 39.22 12.20 -6.58
CA LEU A 617 39.26 10.99 -5.77
C LEU A 617 39.99 9.83 -6.46
N GLY A 618 40.60 10.07 -7.63
CA GLY A 618 41.24 9.02 -8.45
C GLY A 618 40.23 8.13 -9.19
N LEU A 619 38.98 8.58 -9.34
CA LEU A 619 37.90 7.82 -9.95
C LEU A 619 37.48 8.46 -11.28
N GLU A 620 37.45 7.69 -12.37
CA GLU A 620 36.97 8.17 -13.67
C GLU A 620 35.44 8.14 -13.79
N THR A 621 34.81 7.20 -13.08
CA THR A 621 33.35 7.05 -13.01
C THR A 621 32.93 6.83 -11.57
N PHE A 622 31.64 7.04 -11.25
CA PHE A 622 31.15 6.65 -9.92
C PHE A 622 31.42 5.16 -9.75
N PRO A 623 31.99 4.72 -8.61
CA PRO A 623 32.03 3.32 -8.29
C PRO A 623 30.57 2.92 -8.16
N THR A 624 30.11 2.20 -9.16
CA THR A 624 28.75 1.72 -9.23
C THR A 624 28.84 0.23 -9.24
N ASN A 625 27.90 -0.41 -8.57
CA ASN A 625 27.71 -1.84 -8.79
C ASN A 625 27.33 -2.06 -10.26
N ALA A 626 27.17 -3.32 -10.66
CA ALA A 626 26.93 -3.70 -12.05
C ALA A 626 25.64 -3.13 -12.70
N THR A 627 24.95 -2.18 -12.05
CA THR A 627 23.65 -1.62 -12.46
C THR A 627 23.52 -0.12 -12.37
N GLY A 628 24.65 0.54 -12.14
CA GLY A 628 24.68 1.99 -12.07
C GLY A 628 24.22 2.55 -10.72
N LYS A 629 23.92 1.71 -9.71
CA LYS A 629 23.73 2.19 -8.35
C LYS A 629 25.10 2.49 -7.74
N ILE A 630 25.26 3.72 -7.26
CA ILE A 630 26.49 4.22 -6.67
C ILE A 630 26.80 3.45 -5.38
N GLN A 631 27.99 2.87 -5.31
CA GLN A 631 28.55 2.22 -4.14
C GLN A 631 29.14 3.29 -3.21
N LYS A 632 28.36 3.63 -2.19
CA LYS A 632 28.66 4.75 -1.30
C LYS A 632 29.83 4.46 -0.35
N LEU A 633 30.07 3.19 -0.02
CA LEU A 633 31.22 2.77 0.79
C LEU A 633 32.53 2.97 0.02
N ASP A 634 32.56 2.60 -1.26
CA ASP A 634 33.73 2.83 -2.12
C ASP A 634 34.02 4.32 -2.29
N LEU A 635 32.97 5.14 -2.39
CA LEU A 635 33.10 6.59 -2.39
C LEU A 635 33.61 7.14 -1.05
N LEU A 636 33.13 6.61 0.08
CA LEU A 636 33.59 7.01 1.42
C LEU A 636 35.05 6.61 1.65
N ALA A 637 35.46 5.41 1.22
CA ALA A 637 36.84 4.95 1.29
C ALA A 637 37.77 5.79 0.41
N ALA A 638 37.35 6.09 -0.82
CA ALA A 638 38.08 6.98 -1.72
C ALA A 638 38.17 8.42 -1.17
N LEU A 639 37.09 8.91 -0.54
CA LEU A 639 37.05 10.21 0.10
C LEU A 639 37.99 10.27 1.31
N ALA A 640 37.98 9.24 2.17
CA ALA A 640 38.85 9.11 3.35
C ALA A 640 40.33 9.02 3.01
N GLY A 641 40.68 8.44 1.86
CA GLY A 641 42.05 8.38 1.34
C GLY A 641 42.53 9.67 0.64
N SER A 642 41.67 10.67 0.44
CA SER A 642 42.02 11.92 -0.25
C SER A 642 42.49 13.00 0.72
N SER A 643 43.42 13.87 0.27
CA SER A 643 43.85 15.04 1.05
C SER A 643 42.74 16.06 1.32
N ALA A 644 41.58 15.94 0.64
CA ALA A 644 40.38 16.73 0.88
C ALA A 644 39.57 16.28 2.11
N PHE A 645 39.95 15.17 2.75
CA PHE A 645 39.34 14.66 3.99
C PHE A 645 39.87 15.34 5.25
N ALA A 646 41.08 15.93 5.19
CA ALA A 646 41.79 16.49 6.35
C ALA A 646 41.66 18.02 6.50
N SER A 647 40.98 18.69 5.57
CA SER A 647 40.65 20.13 5.61
C SER A 647 39.15 20.32 5.74
#